data_AF-A0A9P6XA13-F1
#
_entry.id   AF-A0A9P6XA13-F1
#
_cell.length_a   1.000
_cell.length_b   1.000
_cell.length_c   1.000
_cell.angle_alpha   90.00
_cell.angle_beta   90.00
_cell.angle_gamma   90.00
#
_symmetry.space_group_name_H-M   'P 1'
#
loop_
_entity.id
_entity.type
_entity.pdbx_description
1 polymer ?
#
loop_
_entity_poly.entity_id
_entity_poly.type
_entity_poly.pdbx_seq_one_letter_code
_entity_poly.pdbx_strand_id
1 'polypeptide(L)'
;MSVAVFNPVLNEPETSPTKRKDSGFAMDEKVISTRILPQDNTKRKTYADDTEEEEVRVTIGTKVAEGHPNYQLMYDMLTGIRIAVGRVSAKIQRPLTEEDFTAAHKLAFDETGNELTPGVKYDFKFKDYSPWVFRHLREKFHIDAADYLMSLTNKYILSEIVSPGKSGSFFYYSRDYRFIIKTIHHSEHKFMRKILKQYHEHVCHNPNTLLCRFYGLHRIKLPRGKKIHFVIMGNVLPPNKDIHATFDLKGSTFGRLTSEDEINKNPHAVLKDQNWVKKNEKIQLGEKKKKMFLTQLEKDVDTLKRLNIMDYSLLVGIHDMKKGNTECIRNQSLHIVVTPKTEEKRSAKRRRSDMMRKARRNTNTVSFESADLPLNPSEERKWCVFYADDGGFRSSDDQDKPSDKLYYVGVIDILTPYNIVKKVEHVWKSITQDKEGISAVHPIVYDILSFEELVKLITSQAQIALDHPYVFKRPIKNVAVIGAGPHGLCSARHLKETGMNVKVFERNGYIGGLWKYSDTAPPKPKIPTSRATLDESSLKEVPTDGSKYQRTFEITPELTFALLKKCPPSACYRDLITNIPSTVFAFPDFPMPKEMPVFPKHQDMLAYFESYAEAFGLLPLIELNTSVDRVMKIGDEWELVLSKYDIYPSGFVRETRWRERFDAVVAASGLHQDPYVPDIKDLAAYNKMWPTKVAHSKQFRRPEDFKDKNVLIVGVGISGVDIARSLDGFAKSIVMAYKDSFTSPFMVINIIRSKIPKDTVIKPEVVSFSNANGQVDGTITFQDGTFIKDVDQIFFCTGYKNSLGYLDGLIIRENEYQSTSQPPFADVPKSKVVLGREYALNTYHEVFLMSDPTLCFIAMARIFSLTPYYDTQAIAIARVWSGNAYVPETRWMCQLEAEFKPGLPSKINMCDIRRREVYVSWLNYQANKMGKSDLPQVKNFDDDYEQEGESRPQIWCDFTDAHLQKTKERIRKELESLLP
;
A
#
# COMPACT_ATOMS: atom_id res chain seq x y z
N MET A 1 -12.73 48.15 40.23
CA MET A 1 -13.14 47.60 41.54
C MET A 1 -13.52 46.14 41.31
N SER A 2 -12.59 45.20 41.52
CA SER A 2 -12.39 44.38 42.75
C SER A 2 -13.28 43.11 42.69
N VAL A 3 -12.78 41.88 42.40
CA VAL A 3 -11.99 40.95 43.25
C VAL A 3 -12.81 40.50 44.49
N ALA A 4 -12.92 39.25 44.96
CA ALA A 4 -12.61 37.87 44.55
C ALA A 4 -13.07 36.93 45.73
N VAL A 5 -12.69 35.64 45.68
CA VAL A 5 -12.14 34.83 46.81
C VAL A 5 -13.04 33.86 47.64
N PHE A 6 -12.76 32.55 47.41
CA PHE A 6 -12.37 31.45 48.34
C PHE A 6 -13.32 30.39 48.96
N ASN A 7 -12.78 29.15 48.84
CA ASN A 7 -12.90 27.86 49.57
C ASN A 7 -12.82 27.97 51.11
N PRO A 8 -13.15 26.95 51.96
CA PRO A 8 -12.32 25.72 52.09
C PRO A 8 -12.92 24.40 52.72
N VAL A 9 -12.23 23.27 52.44
CA VAL A 9 -11.69 22.18 53.33
C VAL A 9 -12.54 21.08 54.04
N LEU A 10 -11.98 19.86 53.85
CA LEU A 10 -12.04 18.47 54.39
C LEU A 10 -12.30 18.18 55.89
N ASN A 11 -12.86 17.00 56.20
CA ASN A 11 -12.19 15.90 56.98
C ASN A 11 -13.09 14.64 57.21
N GLU A 12 -12.44 13.46 57.27
CA GLU A 12 -12.90 12.11 57.67
C GLU A 12 -13.23 12.00 59.21
N PRO A 13 -13.46 10.84 59.91
CA PRO A 13 -13.35 9.40 59.56
C PRO A 13 -14.33 8.37 60.25
N GLU A 14 -14.13 7.08 59.90
CA GLU A 14 -14.12 5.84 60.73
C GLU A 14 -15.38 5.09 61.29
N THR A 15 -15.41 3.79 60.97
CA THR A 15 -15.73 2.58 61.79
C THR A 15 -17.16 2.04 62.02
N SER A 16 -17.28 0.72 61.76
CA SER A 16 -18.33 -0.28 62.06
C SER A 16 -18.44 -0.63 63.58
N PRO A 17 -19.11 -1.73 64.06
CA PRO A 17 -20.22 -2.60 63.61
C PRO A 17 -21.31 -2.83 64.71
N THR A 18 -22.39 -3.58 64.47
CA THR A 18 -22.80 -4.77 65.27
C THR A 18 -24.19 -5.32 64.89
N LYS A 19 -24.29 -6.65 65.00
CA LYS A 19 -25.41 -7.56 64.68
C LYS A 19 -26.26 -7.88 65.92
N ARG A 20 -27.46 -8.45 65.66
CA ARG A 20 -28.25 -9.50 66.39
C ARG A 20 -29.67 -9.01 66.73
N LYS A 21 -30.76 -9.77 66.59
CA LYS A 21 -30.96 -11.23 66.62
C LYS A 21 -32.38 -11.60 66.10
N ASP A 22 -32.51 -12.83 65.58
CA ASP A 22 -33.58 -13.87 65.67
C ASP A 22 -35.06 -13.43 65.58
N SER A 23 -36.00 -14.08 64.87
CA SER A 23 -36.33 -15.50 64.60
C SER A 23 -37.42 -15.50 63.48
N GLY A 24 -37.47 -16.35 62.44
CA GLY A 24 -37.77 -17.79 62.45
C GLY A 24 -39.15 -18.07 61.78
N PHE A 25 -39.16 -18.76 60.62
CA PHE A 25 -40.19 -19.68 60.02
C PHE A 25 -41.68 -19.24 59.92
N ALA A 26 -42.51 -19.49 58.90
CA ALA A 26 -42.49 -20.27 57.66
C ALA A 26 -43.76 -19.97 56.78
N MET A 27 -43.76 -20.53 55.55
CA MET A 27 -44.89 -21.01 54.71
C MET A 27 -45.70 -20.10 53.74
N ASP A 28 -45.48 -20.43 52.45
CA ASP A 28 -46.42 -20.88 51.41
C ASP A 28 -47.54 -20.02 50.75
N GLU A 29 -47.34 -19.92 49.42
CA GLU A 29 -48.25 -20.10 48.28
C GLU A 29 -49.65 -19.44 48.22
N LYS A 30 -49.70 -18.45 47.30
CA LYS A 30 -50.55 -18.39 46.08
C LYS A 30 -51.94 -17.73 46.10
N VAL A 31 -52.14 -17.04 44.95
CA VAL A 31 -53.36 -16.70 44.20
C VAL A 31 -53.97 -15.30 44.40
N ILE A 32 -53.50 -14.38 43.55
CA ILE A 32 -54.25 -13.63 42.51
C ILE A 32 -55.78 -13.47 42.67
N SER A 33 -56.28 -12.24 42.58
CA SER A 33 -57.59 -11.96 41.96
C SER A 33 -57.46 -10.69 41.09
N THR A 34 -57.49 -10.76 39.74
CA THR A 34 -58.63 -10.76 38.80
C THR A 34 -59.81 -9.90 39.21
N ARG A 35 -60.40 -9.15 38.25
CA ARG A 35 -61.87 -8.97 38.02
C ARG A 35 -62.21 -7.80 37.03
N ILE A 36 -63.21 -7.77 36.11
CA ILE A 36 -64.39 -8.59 35.64
C ILE A 36 -64.73 -8.11 34.18
N LEU A 37 -65.30 -8.87 33.23
CA LEU A 37 -66.76 -9.13 33.00
C LEU A 37 -67.04 -10.02 31.76
N PRO A 38 -68.23 -10.66 31.67
CA PRO A 38 -68.36 -12.07 31.31
C PRO A 38 -69.45 -12.44 30.25
N GLN A 39 -69.44 -13.74 29.89
CA GLN A 39 -70.54 -14.65 29.50
C GLN A 39 -71.28 -14.47 28.15
N ASP A 40 -71.38 -15.56 27.36
CA ASP A 40 -72.51 -16.51 27.48
C ASP A 40 -72.25 -17.90 26.84
N ASN A 41 -73.05 -18.88 27.26
CA ASN A 41 -72.97 -20.34 27.08
C ASN A 41 -73.55 -20.87 25.75
N THR A 42 -73.07 -22.01 25.24
CA THR A 42 -73.75 -23.34 25.31
C THR A 42 -73.27 -24.39 24.28
N LYS A 43 -73.10 -25.63 24.79
CA LYS A 43 -73.35 -26.96 24.22
C LYS A 43 -72.44 -27.59 23.12
N ARG A 44 -71.70 -28.60 23.61
CA ARG A 44 -71.17 -29.85 23.00
C ARG A 44 -71.64 -30.25 21.57
N LYS A 45 -70.66 -30.62 20.74
CA LYS A 45 -70.64 -31.85 19.93
C LYS A 45 -69.19 -32.29 19.67
N THR A 46 -68.94 -33.59 19.79
CA THR A 46 -67.71 -34.31 19.43
C THR A 46 -67.44 -34.28 17.93
N TYR A 47 -66.20 -34.11 17.49
CA TYR A 47 -65.45 -34.94 16.52
C TYR A 47 -64.09 -34.28 16.20
N ALA A 48 -63.09 -35.16 16.05
CA ALA A 48 -61.81 -34.98 15.35
C ALA A 48 -60.71 -34.09 15.98
N ASP A 49 -59.58 -34.76 16.13
CA ASP A 49 -58.23 -34.34 16.43
C ASP A 49 -57.71 -33.43 15.31
N ASP A 50 -57.55 -32.14 15.57
CA ASP A 50 -56.82 -31.16 14.75
C ASP A 50 -56.18 -30.13 15.70
N THR A 51 -55.13 -30.52 16.42
CA THR A 51 -54.12 -29.56 16.86
C THR A 51 -53.05 -29.50 15.78
N GLU A 52 -53.26 -28.64 14.78
CA GLU A 52 -52.19 -28.19 13.89
C GLU A 52 -51.11 -27.51 14.75
N GLU A 53 -49.99 -28.20 14.95
CA GLU A 53 -48.76 -27.60 15.45
C GLU A 53 -48.33 -26.51 14.44
N GLU A 54 -48.41 -25.23 14.82
CA GLU A 54 -47.79 -24.14 14.03
C GLU A 54 -46.31 -24.47 13.79
N GLU A 55 -45.96 -24.86 12.56
CA GLU A 55 -44.58 -25.15 12.16
C GLU A 55 -43.71 -23.88 12.31
N VAL A 56 -42.95 -23.80 13.41
CA VAL A 56 -42.05 -22.68 13.68
C VAL A 56 -40.88 -22.68 12.69
N ARG A 57 -40.86 -21.74 11.74
CA ARG A 57 -39.81 -21.61 10.69
C ARG A 57 -38.61 -20.78 11.16
N VAL A 58 -37.42 -21.07 10.63
CA VAL A 58 -36.17 -20.32 10.88
C VAL A 58 -35.80 -19.55 9.64
N THR A 59 -35.40 -18.30 9.84
CA THR A 59 -35.30 -17.35 8.74
C THR A 59 -34.05 -17.51 7.89
N ILE A 60 -32.97 -18.16 8.39
CA ILE A 60 -31.63 -18.20 7.73
C ILE A 60 -30.93 -19.55 7.94
N GLY A 61 -30.16 -20.03 6.95
CA GLY A 61 -29.27 -21.18 7.10
C GLY A 61 -30.00 -22.49 7.44
N THR A 62 -29.26 -23.48 7.94
CA THR A 62 -29.90 -24.73 8.36
C THR A 62 -30.55 -24.54 9.73
N LYS A 63 -31.87 -24.76 9.82
CA LYS A 63 -32.61 -24.77 11.09
C LYS A 63 -32.00 -25.81 12.03
N VAL A 64 -31.44 -25.35 13.15
CA VAL A 64 -30.98 -26.22 14.22
C VAL A 64 -32.11 -26.34 15.24
N ALA A 65 -32.86 -27.43 15.15
CA ALA A 65 -33.94 -27.81 16.08
C ALA A 65 -33.81 -29.30 16.44
N GLU A 66 -34.69 -29.79 17.32
CA GLU A 66 -34.64 -31.19 17.80
C GLU A 66 -34.61 -32.17 16.61
N GLY A 67 -33.58 -33.03 16.57
CA GLY A 67 -33.26 -33.90 15.43
C GLY A 67 -32.07 -33.45 14.55
N HIS A 68 -31.60 -32.20 14.65
CA HIS A 68 -30.40 -31.73 13.94
C HIS A 68 -29.10 -32.23 14.62
N PRO A 69 -28.05 -32.64 13.87
CA PRO A 69 -26.80 -33.16 14.46
C PRO A 69 -26.08 -32.22 15.44
N ASN A 70 -26.30 -30.91 15.32
CA ASN A 70 -25.71 -29.87 16.17
C ASN A 70 -26.68 -29.32 17.23
N TYR A 71 -27.90 -29.86 17.33
CA TYR A 71 -28.95 -29.33 18.23
C TYR A 71 -28.52 -29.35 19.70
N GLN A 72 -27.98 -30.47 20.17
CA GLN A 72 -27.51 -30.59 21.56
C GLN A 72 -26.49 -29.49 21.92
N LEU A 73 -25.49 -29.29 21.06
CA LEU A 73 -24.46 -28.27 21.30
C LEU A 73 -25.06 -26.86 21.39
N MET A 74 -25.96 -26.52 20.48
CA MET A 74 -26.64 -25.23 20.46
C MET A 74 -27.53 -25.06 21.71
N TYR A 75 -28.34 -26.07 22.04
CA TYR A 75 -29.20 -26.07 23.23
C TYR A 75 -28.38 -25.81 24.50
N ASP A 76 -27.26 -26.52 24.66
CA ASP A 76 -26.39 -26.36 25.82
C ASP A 76 -25.72 -24.97 25.86
N MET A 77 -25.30 -24.43 24.70
CA MET A 77 -24.77 -23.06 24.59
C MET A 77 -25.80 -22.02 25.06
N LEU A 78 -27.02 -22.09 24.52
CA LEU A 78 -28.10 -21.14 24.83
C LEU A 78 -28.56 -21.25 26.29
N THR A 79 -28.67 -22.47 26.81
CA THR A 79 -29.01 -22.72 28.23
C THR A 79 -27.95 -22.12 29.14
N GLY A 80 -26.68 -22.32 28.83
CA GLY A 80 -25.56 -21.73 29.56
C GLY A 80 -25.57 -20.20 29.54
N ILE A 81 -25.83 -19.59 28.38
CA ILE A 81 -25.97 -18.12 28.25
C ILE A 81 -27.14 -17.62 29.11
N ARG A 82 -28.31 -18.24 29.00
CA ARG A 82 -29.53 -17.85 29.73
C ARG A 82 -29.28 -17.74 31.22
N ILE A 83 -28.67 -18.78 31.81
CA ILE A 83 -28.41 -18.84 33.24
C ILE A 83 -27.27 -17.91 33.65
N ALA A 84 -26.15 -17.89 32.90
CA ALA A 84 -25.01 -17.05 33.24
C ALA A 84 -25.37 -15.55 33.22
N VAL A 85 -26.04 -15.11 32.15
CA VAL A 85 -26.47 -13.72 31.97
C VAL A 85 -27.57 -13.36 32.96
N GLY A 86 -28.60 -14.20 33.13
CA GLY A 86 -29.68 -13.92 34.08
C GLY A 86 -29.16 -13.71 35.50
N ARG A 87 -28.18 -14.50 35.93
CA ARG A 87 -27.55 -14.39 37.25
C ARG A 87 -26.76 -13.11 37.46
N VAL A 88 -26.00 -12.65 36.48
CA VAL A 88 -25.26 -11.38 36.62
C VAL A 88 -26.20 -10.19 36.52
N SER A 89 -27.24 -10.25 35.67
CA SER A 89 -28.22 -9.19 35.50
C SER A 89 -29.12 -8.99 36.73
N ALA A 90 -29.42 -10.05 37.48
CA ALA A 90 -30.21 -9.98 38.72
C ALA A 90 -29.47 -9.31 39.90
N LYS A 91 -28.15 -9.10 39.80
CA LYS A 91 -27.37 -8.42 40.84
C LYS A 91 -27.56 -6.90 40.75
N ILE A 92 -27.50 -6.21 41.90
CA ILE A 92 -27.49 -4.74 41.97
C ILE A 92 -26.23 -4.21 41.27
N GLN A 93 -26.38 -3.18 40.43
CA GLN A 93 -25.25 -2.58 39.70
C GLN A 93 -24.19 -2.04 40.66
N ARG A 94 -22.93 -2.20 40.29
CA ARG A 94 -21.77 -1.63 40.98
C ARG A 94 -20.68 -1.21 39.98
N PRO A 95 -19.77 -0.31 40.36
CA PRO A 95 -18.56 -0.03 39.58
C PRO A 95 -17.74 -1.30 39.33
N LEU A 96 -17.07 -1.35 38.18
CA LEU A 96 -16.14 -2.44 37.83
C LEU A 96 -14.85 -2.34 38.65
N THR A 97 -14.33 -3.48 39.07
CA THR A 97 -13.00 -3.61 39.70
C THR A 97 -12.03 -4.32 38.76
N GLU A 98 -10.72 -4.25 39.04
CA GLU A 98 -9.70 -4.96 38.25
C GLU A 98 -9.95 -6.48 38.20
N GLU A 99 -10.50 -7.05 39.28
CA GLU A 99 -10.83 -8.48 39.36
C GLU A 99 -11.91 -8.88 38.33
N ASP A 100 -12.83 -7.98 38.00
CA ASP A 100 -13.92 -8.26 37.06
C ASP A 100 -13.41 -8.55 35.64
N PHE A 101 -12.28 -7.97 35.24
CA PHE A 101 -11.67 -8.20 33.93
C PHE A 101 -11.06 -9.60 33.79
N THR A 102 -10.72 -10.25 34.91
CA THR A 102 -10.11 -11.60 34.89
C THR A 102 -11.04 -12.70 35.39
N ALA A 103 -12.18 -12.34 36.00
CA ALA A 103 -13.17 -13.23 36.57
C ALA A 103 -13.63 -14.33 35.59
N ALA A 104 -13.90 -15.52 36.12
CA ALA A 104 -14.44 -16.63 35.33
C ALA A 104 -15.31 -17.56 36.18
N HIS A 105 -16.62 -17.57 35.93
CA HIS A 105 -17.58 -18.40 36.66
C HIS A 105 -17.79 -19.73 35.95
N LYS A 106 -17.61 -20.84 36.67
CA LYS A 106 -17.86 -22.19 36.15
C LYS A 106 -19.26 -22.62 36.60
N LEU A 107 -20.06 -23.12 35.67
CA LEU A 107 -21.37 -23.70 35.93
C LEU A 107 -21.34 -25.15 35.44
N ALA A 108 -21.82 -26.08 36.25
CA ALA A 108 -21.97 -27.49 35.88
C ALA A 108 -23.47 -27.78 35.83
N PHE A 109 -23.90 -28.32 34.70
CA PHE A 109 -25.30 -28.66 34.45
C PHE A 109 -25.39 -30.19 34.35
N ASP A 110 -26.36 -30.75 35.06
CA ASP A 110 -26.69 -32.17 35.07
C ASP A 110 -28.21 -32.37 35.05
N GLU A 111 -28.67 -33.58 34.78
CA GLU A 111 -30.10 -33.95 34.72
C GLU A 111 -30.83 -33.70 36.05
N THR A 112 -30.13 -33.80 37.18
CA THR A 112 -30.69 -33.61 38.53
C THR A 112 -30.87 -32.15 38.93
N GLY A 113 -30.06 -31.25 38.37
CA GLY A 113 -29.97 -29.86 38.81
C GLY A 113 -29.29 -29.67 40.18
N ASN A 114 -28.95 -28.43 40.50
CA ASN A 114 -28.45 -28.02 41.81
C ASN A 114 -28.90 -26.57 42.12
N GLU A 115 -28.54 -26.03 43.29
CA GLU A 115 -28.90 -24.66 43.70
C GLU A 115 -28.44 -23.57 42.73
N LEU A 116 -27.39 -23.83 41.95
CA LEU A 116 -26.76 -22.87 41.05
C LEU A 116 -27.24 -23.00 39.59
N THR A 117 -27.75 -24.15 39.19
CA THR A 117 -28.18 -24.46 37.82
C THR A 117 -29.40 -25.39 37.83
N PRO A 118 -30.47 -25.06 37.09
CA PRO A 118 -31.63 -25.96 37.00
C PRO A 118 -31.24 -27.27 36.28
N GLY A 119 -32.04 -28.32 36.50
CA GLY A 119 -31.90 -29.59 35.77
C GLY A 119 -32.05 -29.37 34.26
N VAL A 120 -31.21 -30.03 33.47
CA VAL A 120 -31.16 -29.87 32.00
C VAL A 120 -31.25 -31.22 31.28
N LYS A 121 -31.56 -31.18 29.98
CA LYS A 121 -31.68 -32.39 29.15
C LYS A 121 -30.36 -33.13 28.91
N TYR A 122 -29.23 -32.45 29.03
CA TYR A 122 -27.91 -33.02 28.74
C TYR A 122 -26.87 -32.51 29.74
N ASP A 123 -25.98 -33.37 30.20
CA ASP A 123 -24.87 -32.96 31.06
C ASP A 123 -23.88 -32.08 30.28
N PHE A 124 -23.50 -30.92 30.81
CA PHE A 124 -22.40 -30.12 30.26
C PHE A 124 -21.77 -29.17 31.30
N LYS A 125 -20.56 -28.68 30.98
CA LYS A 125 -19.90 -27.64 31.79
C LYS A 125 -19.78 -26.35 31.02
N PHE A 126 -20.31 -25.28 31.58
CA PHE A 126 -20.22 -23.93 31.03
C PHE A 126 -19.22 -23.10 31.82
N LYS A 127 -18.58 -22.14 31.16
CA LYS A 127 -17.78 -21.13 31.81
C LYS A 127 -18.06 -19.78 31.19
N ASP A 128 -18.44 -18.83 32.04
CA ASP A 128 -18.68 -17.44 31.71
C ASP A 128 -17.47 -16.59 32.12
N TYR A 129 -16.99 -15.74 31.23
CA TYR A 129 -15.77 -14.95 31.43
C TYR A 129 -16.10 -13.46 31.56
N SER A 130 -15.52 -12.81 32.56
CA SER A 130 -15.68 -11.38 32.86
C SER A 130 -17.14 -10.88 32.83
N PRO A 131 -18.08 -11.53 33.57
CA PRO A 131 -19.52 -11.33 33.36
C PRO A 131 -19.98 -9.89 33.63
N TRP A 132 -19.38 -9.23 34.61
CA TRP A 132 -19.64 -7.82 34.93
C TRP A 132 -19.20 -6.87 33.81
N VAL A 133 -18.05 -7.14 33.18
CA VAL A 133 -17.54 -6.33 32.06
C VAL A 133 -18.48 -6.45 30.86
N PHE A 134 -18.92 -7.66 30.52
CA PHE A 134 -19.88 -7.87 29.42
C PHE A 134 -21.30 -7.41 29.74
N ARG A 135 -21.70 -7.37 31.01
CA ARG A 135 -22.92 -6.64 31.42
C ARG A 135 -22.79 -5.14 31.12
N HIS A 136 -21.68 -4.53 31.55
CA HIS A 136 -21.46 -3.09 31.34
C HIS A 136 -21.31 -2.74 29.85
N LEU A 137 -20.65 -3.59 29.05
CA LEU A 137 -20.58 -3.40 27.58
C LEU A 137 -21.97 -3.43 26.94
N ARG A 138 -22.85 -4.36 27.33
CA ARG A 138 -24.23 -4.40 26.82
C ARG A 138 -24.99 -3.13 27.19
N GLU A 139 -24.86 -2.66 28.42
CA GLU A 139 -25.46 -1.40 28.88
C GLU A 139 -24.91 -0.19 28.08
N LYS A 140 -23.60 -0.14 27.82
CA LYS A 140 -22.97 0.92 26.99
C LYS A 140 -23.42 0.90 25.54
N PHE A 141 -23.80 -0.26 25.02
CA PHE A 141 -24.39 -0.40 23.69
C PHE A 141 -25.92 -0.35 23.73
N HIS A 142 -26.54 0.04 24.84
CA HIS A 142 -27.99 0.18 25.00
C HIS A 142 -28.79 -1.11 24.77
N ILE A 143 -28.23 -2.26 25.16
CA ILE A 143 -28.87 -3.57 25.05
C ILE A 143 -29.43 -3.99 26.41
N ASP A 144 -30.76 -4.14 26.47
CA ASP A 144 -31.43 -4.72 27.63
C ASP A 144 -31.15 -6.22 27.77
N ALA A 145 -30.98 -6.68 29.02
CA ALA A 145 -30.61 -8.06 29.28
C ALA A 145 -31.75 -9.05 28.99
N ALA A 146 -33.01 -8.68 29.21
CA ALA A 146 -34.15 -9.54 28.91
C ALA A 146 -34.36 -9.66 27.40
N ASP A 147 -34.25 -8.54 26.68
CA ASP A 147 -34.33 -8.52 25.21
C ASP A 147 -33.17 -9.32 24.56
N TYR A 148 -31.95 -9.13 25.05
CA TYR A 148 -30.78 -9.93 24.64
C TYR A 148 -30.99 -11.44 24.82
N LEU A 149 -31.54 -11.85 25.97
CA LEU A 149 -31.82 -13.25 26.24
C LEU A 149 -32.98 -13.78 25.40
N MET A 150 -34.03 -12.99 25.19
CA MET A 150 -35.16 -13.35 24.35
C MET A 150 -34.71 -13.57 22.90
N SER A 151 -33.90 -12.66 22.36
CA SER A 151 -33.33 -12.76 21.01
C SER A 151 -32.49 -14.03 20.80
N LEU A 152 -31.64 -14.39 21.78
CA LEU A 152 -30.74 -15.54 21.66
C LEU A 152 -31.37 -16.89 22.03
N THR A 153 -32.28 -16.93 23.01
CA THR A 153 -32.65 -18.19 23.69
C THR A 153 -34.11 -18.61 23.49
N ASN A 154 -34.94 -17.79 22.85
CA ASN A 154 -36.35 -18.12 22.64
C ASN A 154 -36.52 -19.36 21.74
N LYS A 155 -37.34 -20.33 22.19
CA LYS A 155 -37.62 -21.64 21.57
C LYS A 155 -36.40 -22.54 21.28
N TYR A 156 -35.17 -22.15 21.66
CA TYR A 156 -33.92 -22.87 21.33
C TYR A 156 -33.78 -23.21 19.84
N ILE A 157 -33.97 -22.21 18.98
CA ILE A 157 -33.82 -22.40 17.53
C ILE A 157 -32.87 -21.33 16.99
N LEU A 158 -31.76 -21.76 16.37
CA LEU A 158 -30.83 -20.87 15.66
C LEU A 158 -30.64 -21.31 14.20
N SER A 159 -30.13 -20.36 13.43
CA SER A 159 -29.69 -20.49 12.05
C SER A 159 -28.22 -20.85 12.00
N GLU A 160 -27.86 -22.06 11.56
CA GLU A 160 -26.44 -22.42 11.34
C GLU A 160 -25.98 -22.05 9.92
N ILE A 161 -24.89 -21.29 9.83
CA ILE A 161 -24.15 -21.07 8.59
C ILE A 161 -22.72 -21.58 8.77
N VAL A 162 -22.32 -22.50 7.89
CA VAL A 162 -20.93 -22.95 7.81
C VAL A 162 -20.14 -21.86 7.09
N SER A 163 -19.14 -21.29 7.75
CA SER A 163 -18.35 -20.22 7.13
C SER A 163 -17.52 -20.74 5.94
N PRO A 164 -17.40 -19.95 4.86
CA PRO A 164 -16.51 -20.27 3.73
C PRO A 164 -15.01 -20.08 4.06
N GLY A 165 -14.67 -19.70 5.30
CA GLY A 165 -13.30 -19.43 5.73
C GLY A 165 -12.47 -20.68 6.05
N LYS A 166 -11.13 -20.55 5.95
CA LYS A 166 -10.14 -21.63 6.22
C LYS A 166 -10.17 -22.22 7.65
N SER A 167 -10.90 -21.62 8.60
CA SER A 167 -10.84 -21.94 10.04
C SER A 167 -11.81 -23.03 10.51
N GLY A 168 -12.85 -23.38 9.74
CA GLY A 168 -13.87 -24.34 10.19
C GLY A 168 -14.69 -23.87 11.41
N SER A 169 -14.75 -22.55 11.66
CA SER A 169 -15.63 -21.94 12.67
C SER A 169 -17.08 -21.89 12.19
N PHE A 170 -18.03 -22.13 13.10
CA PHE A 170 -19.47 -22.09 12.85
C PHE A 170 -20.05 -20.77 13.35
N PHE A 171 -21.03 -20.25 12.62
CA PHE A 171 -21.78 -19.05 12.96
C PHE A 171 -23.23 -19.44 13.22
N TYR A 172 -23.75 -19.07 14.40
CA TYR A 172 -25.17 -19.10 14.67
C TYR A 172 -25.72 -17.68 14.73
N TYR A 173 -26.84 -17.44 14.08
CA TYR A 173 -27.56 -16.17 14.19
C TYR A 173 -28.74 -16.30 15.14
N SER A 174 -28.99 -15.24 15.92
CA SER A 174 -30.22 -15.10 16.68
C SER A 174 -31.43 -15.10 15.75
N ARG A 175 -32.61 -15.43 16.29
CA ARG A 175 -33.86 -15.53 15.50
C ARG A 175 -34.21 -14.24 14.75
N ASP A 176 -33.93 -13.10 15.37
CA ASP A 176 -34.16 -11.75 14.84
C ASP A 176 -32.94 -11.18 14.09
N TYR A 177 -31.89 -11.98 13.87
CA TYR A 177 -30.65 -11.63 13.19
C TYR A 177 -29.80 -10.51 13.83
N ARG A 178 -30.13 -10.08 15.05
CA ARG A 178 -29.40 -9.00 15.75
C ARG A 178 -28.04 -9.45 16.26
N PHE A 179 -27.91 -10.70 16.69
CA PHE A 179 -26.71 -11.23 17.33
C PHE A 179 -26.14 -12.44 16.59
N ILE A 180 -24.83 -12.59 16.70
CA ILE A 180 -24.06 -13.69 16.12
C ILE A 180 -23.31 -14.40 17.26
N ILE A 181 -23.49 -15.71 17.36
CA ILE A 181 -22.65 -16.59 18.15
C ILE A 181 -21.56 -17.13 17.23
N LYS A 182 -20.31 -16.75 17.48
CA LYS A 182 -19.15 -17.15 16.69
C LYS A 182 -18.23 -18.03 17.52
N THR A 183 -17.95 -19.25 17.04
CA THR A 183 -16.91 -20.07 17.66
C THR A 183 -15.52 -19.51 17.37
N ILE A 184 -14.66 -19.47 18.39
CA ILE A 184 -13.31 -18.91 18.31
C ILE A 184 -12.28 -19.92 18.79
N HIS A 185 -11.06 -19.81 18.28
CA HIS A 185 -9.95 -20.64 18.70
C HIS A 185 -9.50 -20.30 20.13
N HIS A 186 -8.85 -21.25 20.81
CA HIS A 186 -8.39 -21.05 22.18
C HIS A 186 -7.42 -19.85 22.32
N SER A 187 -6.61 -19.59 21.28
CA SER A 187 -5.71 -18.43 21.21
C SER A 187 -6.47 -17.10 21.14
N GLU A 188 -7.51 -17.01 20.33
CA GLU A 188 -8.36 -15.81 20.21
C GLU A 188 -9.08 -15.54 21.53
N HIS A 189 -9.59 -16.57 22.20
CA HIS A 189 -10.18 -16.45 23.54
C HIS A 189 -9.15 -15.91 24.55
N LYS A 190 -7.91 -16.45 24.55
CA LYS A 190 -6.86 -15.99 25.46
C LYS A 190 -6.50 -14.53 25.17
N PHE A 191 -6.50 -14.15 23.89
CA PHE A 191 -6.19 -12.80 23.46
C PHE A 191 -7.29 -11.80 23.80
N MET A 192 -8.57 -12.11 23.57
CA MET A 192 -9.70 -11.29 23.99
C MET A 192 -9.64 -10.96 25.49
N ARG A 193 -9.36 -11.97 26.32
CA ARG A 193 -9.20 -11.75 27.78
C ARG A 193 -8.02 -10.84 28.12
N LYS A 194 -6.96 -10.84 27.31
CA LYS A 194 -5.79 -9.97 27.50
C LYS A 194 -6.10 -8.52 27.17
N ILE A 195 -6.89 -8.26 26.13
CA ILE A 195 -7.21 -6.91 25.64
C ILE A 195 -8.53 -6.34 26.18
N LEU A 196 -9.29 -7.13 26.95
CA LEU A 196 -10.67 -6.81 27.33
C LEU A 196 -10.78 -5.46 28.05
N LYS A 197 -9.80 -5.12 28.89
CA LYS A 197 -9.76 -3.84 29.60
C LYS A 197 -9.62 -2.66 28.64
N GLN A 198 -8.63 -2.72 27.76
CA GLN A 198 -8.38 -1.67 26.77
C GLN A 198 -9.51 -1.56 25.75
N TYR A 199 -10.13 -2.69 25.37
CA TYR A 199 -11.32 -2.68 24.51
C TYR A 199 -12.51 -2.01 25.22
N HIS A 200 -12.75 -2.33 26.50
CA HIS A 200 -13.82 -1.71 27.30
C HIS A 200 -13.60 -0.20 27.48
N GLU A 201 -12.38 0.21 27.81
CA GLU A 201 -11.98 1.62 27.90
C GLU A 201 -12.22 2.34 26.57
N HIS A 202 -11.81 1.76 25.45
CA HIS A 202 -12.01 2.33 24.12
C HIS A 202 -13.51 2.55 23.82
N VAL A 203 -14.34 1.54 24.07
CA VAL A 203 -15.80 1.63 23.87
C VAL A 203 -16.41 2.72 24.75
N CYS A 204 -15.97 2.85 26.00
CA CYS A 204 -16.50 3.87 26.91
C CYS A 204 -16.15 5.30 26.46
N HIS A 205 -14.96 5.51 25.90
CA HIS A 205 -14.53 6.83 25.39
C HIS A 205 -15.04 7.12 23.98
N ASN A 206 -15.45 6.09 23.23
CA ASN A 206 -15.85 6.19 21.82
C ASN A 206 -17.22 5.52 21.58
N PRO A 207 -18.33 6.18 21.97
CA PRO A 207 -19.67 5.59 21.82
C PRO A 207 -20.06 5.29 20.36
N ASN A 208 -19.43 5.98 19.40
CA ASN A 208 -19.66 5.78 17.96
C ASN A 208 -18.71 4.75 17.33
N THR A 209 -17.96 3.96 18.11
CA THR A 209 -16.98 3.01 17.57
C THR A 209 -17.57 2.09 16.50
N LEU A 210 -16.80 1.90 15.43
CA LEU A 210 -17.04 0.95 14.36
C LEU A 210 -16.50 -0.44 14.71
N LEU A 211 -15.74 -0.61 15.81
CA LEU A 211 -15.26 -1.92 16.23
C LEU A 211 -16.42 -2.88 16.50
N CYS A 212 -16.23 -4.14 16.11
CA CYS A 212 -17.14 -5.24 16.38
C CYS A 212 -17.55 -5.26 17.86
N ARG A 213 -18.87 -5.17 18.10
CA ARG A 213 -19.45 -5.07 19.44
C ARG A 213 -19.60 -6.44 20.08
N PHE A 214 -18.78 -6.75 21.08
CA PHE A 214 -18.86 -8.00 21.85
C PHE A 214 -19.79 -7.90 23.07
N TYR A 215 -20.66 -8.90 23.24
CA TYR A 215 -21.68 -8.95 24.30
C TYR A 215 -21.51 -10.11 25.28
N GLY A 216 -20.64 -11.07 24.97
CA GLY A 216 -20.31 -12.17 25.87
C GLY A 216 -19.13 -13.00 25.37
N LEU A 217 -18.41 -13.62 26.30
CA LEU A 217 -17.33 -14.56 26.03
C LEU A 217 -17.52 -15.79 26.91
N HIS A 218 -17.67 -16.96 26.27
CA HIS A 218 -18.01 -18.18 27.00
C HIS A 218 -17.23 -19.39 26.50
N ARG A 219 -17.32 -20.47 27.29
CA ARG A 219 -16.78 -21.78 26.94
C ARG A 219 -17.70 -22.89 27.40
N ILE A 220 -18.02 -23.80 26.49
CA ILE A 220 -18.73 -25.04 26.79
C ILE A 220 -17.81 -26.26 26.72
N LYS A 221 -18.06 -27.27 27.56
CA LYS A 221 -17.41 -28.58 27.52
C LYS A 221 -18.48 -29.67 27.64
N LEU A 222 -18.64 -30.45 26.58
CA LEU A 222 -19.52 -31.63 26.53
C LEU A 222 -18.86 -32.85 27.23
N PRO A 223 -19.66 -33.83 27.70
CA PRO A 223 -19.16 -35.09 28.25
C PRO A 223 -18.35 -35.83 27.18
N ARG A 224 -17.08 -36.15 27.48
CA ARG A 224 -16.11 -36.75 26.53
C ARG A 224 -15.82 -35.92 25.26
N GLY A 225 -16.28 -34.66 25.17
CA GLY A 225 -16.07 -33.76 24.04
C GLY A 225 -14.93 -32.75 24.21
N LYS A 226 -14.56 -32.07 23.10
CA LYS A 226 -13.60 -30.96 23.11
C LYS A 226 -14.21 -29.71 23.76
N LYS A 227 -13.36 -28.86 24.34
CA LYS A 227 -13.77 -27.53 24.84
C LYS A 227 -14.00 -26.61 23.65
N ILE A 228 -15.15 -25.95 23.61
CA ILE A 228 -15.50 -24.99 22.56
C ILE A 228 -15.57 -23.61 23.19
N HIS A 229 -14.82 -22.67 22.62
CA HIS A 229 -14.85 -21.25 23.01
C HIS A 229 -15.66 -20.48 21.98
N PHE A 230 -16.45 -19.51 22.44
CA PHE A 230 -17.26 -18.69 21.55
C PHE A 230 -17.54 -17.31 22.14
N VAL A 231 -17.84 -16.37 21.26
CA VAL A 231 -18.24 -15.00 21.59
C VAL A 231 -19.64 -14.74 21.06
N ILE A 232 -20.36 -13.84 21.74
CA ILE A 232 -21.55 -13.20 21.16
C ILE A 232 -21.14 -11.82 20.69
N MET A 233 -21.49 -11.50 19.45
CA MET A 233 -21.22 -10.21 18.83
C MET A 233 -22.45 -9.67 18.11
N GLY A 234 -22.50 -8.36 17.92
CA GLY A 234 -23.53 -7.72 17.10
C GLY A 234 -23.35 -8.01 15.61
N ASN A 235 -24.46 -8.18 14.91
CA ASN A 235 -24.46 -8.25 13.46
C ASN A 235 -24.36 -6.84 12.86
N VAL A 236 -23.42 -6.59 11.95
CA VAL A 236 -23.29 -5.27 11.28
C VAL A 236 -24.44 -5.06 10.30
N LEU A 237 -24.77 -6.10 9.54
CA LEU A 237 -25.80 -6.06 8.50
C LEU A 237 -27.18 -6.28 9.14
N PRO A 238 -28.14 -5.38 8.93
CA PRO A 238 -29.42 -5.48 9.61
C PRO A 238 -30.39 -6.46 8.91
N PRO A 239 -31.41 -6.97 9.64
CA PRO A 239 -32.47 -7.80 9.06
C PRO A 239 -33.54 -7.02 8.26
N ASN A 240 -33.69 -5.72 8.50
CA ASN A 240 -34.82 -4.94 7.99
C ASN A 240 -34.62 -4.37 6.58
N LYS A 241 -33.43 -4.52 5.98
CA LYS A 241 -33.08 -3.98 4.65
C LYS A 241 -32.47 -5.00 3.72
N ASP A 242 -32.81 -4.88 2.44
CA ASP A 242 -32.16 -5.63 1.36
C ASP A 242 -30.74 -5.10 1.10
N ILE A 243 -29.73 -5.93 1.39
CA ILE A 243 -28.32 -5.57 1.16
C ILE A 243 -27.95 -5.95 -0.27
N HIS A 244 -27.89 -4.94 -1.14
CA HIS A 244 -27.65 -5.09 -2.57
C HIS A 244 -26.19 -5.41 -2.91
N ALA A 245 -25.26 -4.99 -2.05
CA ALA A 245 -23.86 -5.39 -2.15
C ALA A 245 -23.22 -5.47 -0.75
N THR A 246 -22.42 -6.51 -0.52
CA THR A 246 -21.63 -6.66 0.71
C THR A 246 -20.15 -6.78 0.35
N PHE A 247 -19.32 -6.00 1.01
CA PHE A 247 -17.87 -6.01 0.84
C PHE A 247 -17.16 -6.28 2.17
N ASP A 248 -16.26 -7.24 2.17
CA ASP A 248 -15.23 -7.39 3.18
C ASP A 248 -13.96 -6.72 2.63
N LEU A 249 -13.51 -5.62 3.23
CA LEU A 249 -12.36 -4.83 2.78
C LEU A 249 -11.23 -4.89 3.81
N LYS A 250 -10.05 -5.34 3.39
CA LYS A 250 -8.86 -5.47 4.26
C LYS A 250 -7.77 -4.45 3.95
N GLY A 251 -7.92 -3.67 2.87
CA GLY A 251 -6.81 -2.90 2.33
C GLY A 251 -5.71 -3.81 1.79
N SER A 252 -6.04 -4.93 1.16
CA SER A 252 -5.04 -5.80 0.51
C SER A 252 -5.58 -6.38 -0.78
N THR A 253 -4.74 -6.54 -1.80
CA THR A 253 -5.17 -7.04 -3.12
C THR A 253 -4.93 -8.54 -3.28
N PHE A 254 -4.05 -9.16 -2.50
CA PHE A 254 -3.66 -10.56 -2.68
C PHE A 254 -4.69 -11.56 -2.12
N GLY A 255 -5.25 -12.41 -2.98
CA GLY A 255 -6.30 -13.37 -2.58
C GLY A 255 -7.63 -12.72 -2.19
N ARG A 256 -7.82 -11.44 -2.56
CA ARG A 256 -8.96 -10.59 -2.21
C ARG A 256 -9.83 -10.25 -3.43
N LEU A 257 -10.08 -11.26 -4.25
CA LEU A 257 -11.09 -11.26 -5.31
C LEU A 257 -12.10 -12.37 -5.03
N THR A 258 -13.38 -12.04 -5.08
CA THR A 258 -14.46 -13.01 -5.21
C THR A 258 -14.63 -13.28 -6.70
N SER A 259 -14.50 -14.55 -7.10
CA SER A 259 -14.47 -14.93 -8.52
C SER A 259 -15.85 -14.78 -9.18
N GLU A 260 -15.87 -14.60 -10.49
CA GLU A 260 -17.13 -14.55 -11.25
C GLU A 260 -17.92 -15.85 -11.11
N ASP A 261 -17.27 -17.01 -11.05
CA ASP A 261 -17.93 -18.29 -10.76
C ASP A 261 -18.64 -18.31 -9.40
N GLU A 262 -18.08 -17.65 -8.38
CA GLU A 262 -18.68 -17.57 -7.04
C GLU A 262 -19.85 -16.57 -7.04
N ILE A 263 -19.72 -15.46 -7.75
CA ILE A 263 -20.77 -14.45 -7.93
C ILE A 263 -21.93 -15.00 -8.77
N ASN A 264 -21.66 -15.77 -9.81
CA ASN A 264 -22.68 -16.39 -10.65
C ASN A 264 -23.46 -17.49 -9.89
N LYS A 265 -22.80 -18.19 -8.97
CA LYS A 265 -23.45 -19.18 -8.08
C LYS A 265 -24.23 -18.54 -6.95
N ASN A 266 -23.77 -17.40 -6.45
CA ASN A 266 -24.42 -16.61 -5.42
C ASN A 266 -24.28 -15.13 -5.74
N PRO A 267 -25.31 -14.51 -6.37
CA PRO A 267 -25.29 -13.08 -6.71
C PRO A 267 -25.05 -12.15 -5.52
N HIS A 268 -25.31 -12.63 -4.30
CA HIS A 268 -25.10 -11.93 -3.03
C HIS A 268 -23.81 -12.36 -2.32
N ALA A 269 -22.86 -12.97 -3.03
CA ALA A 269 -21.56 -13.31 -2.49
C ALA A 269 -20.84 -12.09 -1.90
N VAL A 270 -20.16 -12.28 -0.77
CA VAL A 270 -19.36 -11.21 -0.15
C VAL A 270 -18.20 -10.89 -1.08
N LEU A 271 -18.19 -9.65 -1.56
CA LEU A 271 -17.19 -9.10 -2.46
C LEU A 271 -15.97 -8.65 -1.65
N LYS A 272 -14.81 -8.57 -2.30
CA LYS A 272 -13.54 -8.23 -1.66
C LYS A 272 -12.89 -7.00 -2.30
N ASP A 273 -11.72 -6.62 -1.80
CA ASP A 273 -10.96 -5.43 -2.20
C ASP A 273 -10.82 -5.26 -3.72
N GLN A 274 -10.53 -6.33 -4.48
CA GLN A 274 -10.42 -6.24 -5.93
C GLN A 274 -11.76 -6.00 -6.62
N ASN A 275 -12.85 -6.54 -6.08
CA ASN A 275 -14.20 -6.30 -6.62
C ASN A 275 -14.62 -4.85 -6.37
N TRP A 276 -14.27 -4.28 -5.22
CA TRP A 276 -14.51 -2.87 -4.89
C TRP A 276 -13.87 -1.94 -5.93
N VAL A 277 -12.58 -2.19 -6.24
CA VAL A 277 -11.84 -1.43 -7.26
C VAL A 277 -12.42 -1.66 -8.66
N LYS A 278 -12.66 -2.92 -9.06
CA LYS A 278 -13.21 -3.25 -10.39
C LYS A 278 -14.56 -2.59 -10.67
N LYS A 279 -15.41 -2.48 -9.64
CA LYS A 279 -16.72 -1.84 -9.75
C LYS A 279 -16.67 -0.32 -9.63
N ASN A 280 -15.48 0.27 -9.43
CA ASN A 280 -15.30 1.69 -9.14
C ASN A 280 -16.21 2.20 -8.00
N GLU A 281 -16.40 1.36 -6.98
CA GLU A 281 -17.26 1.70 -5.84
C GLU A 281 -16.57 2.67 -4.90
N LYS A 282 -17.36 3.61 -4.35
CA LYS A 282 -16.91 4.60 -3.37
C LYS A 282 -17.99 4.79 -2.31
N ILE A 283 -17.58 5.05 -1.06
CA ILE A 283 -18.52 5.48 -0.02
C ILE A 283 -18.80 6.97 -0.27
N GLN A 284 -20.02 7.29 -0.67
CA GLN A 284 -20.46 8.63 -1.04
C GLN A 284 -20.89 9.40 0.21
N LEU A 285 -20.00 10.26 0.70
CA LEU A 285 -20.23 11.09 1.89
C LEU A 285 -19.74 12.51 1.60
N GLY A 286 -20.60 13.48 1.86
CA GLY A 286 -20.25 14.90 1.96
C GLY A 286 -19.23 15.16 3.07
N GLU A 287 -18.67 16.37 3.06
CA GLU A 287 -17.49 16.72 3.85
C GLU A 287 -17.67 16.45 5.35
N LYS A 288 -18.81 16.85 5.93
CA LYS A 288 -19.08 16.69 7.36
C LYS A 288 -19.22 15.22 7.73
N LYS A 289 -20.02 14.45 6.99
CA LYS A 289 -20.22 13.02 7.27
C LYS A 289 -18.93 12.22 7.05
N LYS A 290 -18.16 12.56 6.02
CA LYS A 290 -16.85 11.97 5.72
C LYS A 290 -15.86 12.21 6.86
N LYS A 291 -15.72 13.46 7.32
CA LYS A 291 -14.83 13.81 8.44
C LYS A 291 -15.19 13.05 9.71
N MET A 292 -16.48 12.94 10.04
CA MET A 292 -16.94 12.18 11.21
C MET A 292 -16.62 10.69 11.10
N PHE A 293 -16.84 10.09 9.93
CA PHE A 293 -16.54 8.68 9.66
C PHE A 293 -15.05 8.38 9.78
N LEU A 294 -14.19 9.17 9.12
CA LEU A 294 -12.75 8.99 9.15
C LEU A 294 -12.17 9.21 10.55
N THR A 295 -12.58 10.28 11.24
CA THR A 295 -12.12 10.58 12.61
C THR A 295 -12.41 9.43 13.58
N GLN A 296 -13.58 8.78 13.47
CA GLN A 296 -13.88 7.62 14.32
C GLN A 296 -13.09 6.38 13.91
N LEU A 297 -13.00 6.10 12.61
CA LEU A 297 -12.26 4.95 12.09
C LEU A 297 -10.78 5.01 12.48
N GLU A 298 -10.17 6.20 12.45
CA GLU A 298 -8.80 6.44 12.91
C GLU A 298 -8.62 6.07 14.39
N LYS A 299 -9.51 6.52 15.27
CA LYS A 299 -9.46 6.18 16.71
C LYS A 299 -9.58 4.67 16.94
N ASP A 300 -10.45 4.01 16.18
CA ASP A 300 -10.64 2.57 16.25
C ASP A 300 -9.39 1.81 15.79
N VAL A 301 -8.82 2.19 14.64
CA VAL A 301 -7.60 1.60 14.08
C VAL A 301 -6.38 1.85 14.98
N ASP A 302 -6.27 3.02 15.58
CA ASP A 302 -5.20 3.37 16.52
C ASP A 302 -5.23 2.48 17.78
N THR A 303 -6.42 2.18 18.30
CA THR A 303 -6.58 1.17 19.35
C THR A 303 -6.16 -0.23 18.89
N LEU A 304 -6.54 -0.66 17.69
CA LEU A 304 -6.11 -1.96 17.15
C LEU A 304 -4.58 -2.05 16.99
N LYS A 305 -3.93 -0.96 16.55
CA LYS A 305 -2.47 -0.83 16.44
C LYS A 305 -1.79 -0.96 17.80
N ARG A 306 -2.22 -0.19 18.80
CA ARG A 306 -1.69 -0.29 20.19
C ARG A 306 -1.79 -1.71 20.75
N LEU A 307 -2.87 -2.42 20.43
CA LEU A 307 -3.12 -3.78 20.90
C LEU A 307 -2.44 -4.86 20.04
N ASN A 308 -1.68 -4.48 19.01
CA ASN A 308 -1.02 -5.38 18.06
C ASN A 308 -2.00 -6.38 17.40
N ILE A 309 -3.14 -5.87 16.94
CA ILE A 309 -4.20 -6.65 16.27
C ILE A 309 -3.99 -6.57 14.76
N MET A 310 -4.10 -7.71 14.08
CA MET A 310 -3.92 -7.85 12.63
C MET A 310 -5.12 -8.58 11.99
N ASP A 311 -5.11 -8.73 10.65
CA ASP A 311 -6.08 -9.51 9.89
C ASP A 311 -7.56 -9.04 9.99
N TYR A 312 -7.84 -7.85 10.53
CA TYR A 312 -9.18 -7.26 10.63
C TYR A 312 -9.66 -6.67 9.29
N SER A 313 -10.98 -6.56 9.12
CA SER A 313 -11.61 -6.00 7.91
C SER A 313 -12.59 -4.90 8.23
N LEU A 314 -12.78 -3.95 7.31
CA LEU A 314 -13.99 -3.13 7.25
C LEU A 314 -15.05 -3.88 6.44
N LEU A 315 -16.13 -4.29 7.10
CA LEU A 315 -17.33 -4.83 6.45
C LEU A 315 -18.23 -3.66 6.02
N VAL A 316 -18.64 -3.65 4.75
CA VAL A 316 -19.51 -2.62 4.17
C VAL A 316 -20.70 -3.29 3.49
N GLY A 317 -21.91 -3.06 4.01
CA GLY A 317 -23.16 -3.37 3.33
C GLY A 317 -23.73 -2.12 2.66
N ILE A 318 -24.24 -2.27 1.44
CA ILE A 318 -24.87 -1.19 0.67
C ILE A 318 -26.33 -1.54 0.42
N HIS A 319 -27.22 -0.66 0.85
CA HIS A 319 -28.64 -0.68 0.49
C HIS A 319 -28.94 0.49 -0.45
N ASP A 320 -29.50 0.19 -1.62
CA ASP A 320 -29.99 1.17 -2.57
C ASP A 320 -31.43 1.54 -2.20
N MET A 321 -31.65 2.79 -1.82
CA MET A 321 -32.95 3.27 -1.37
C MET A 321 -33.96 3.41 -2.51
N LYS A 322 -33.51 3.56 -3.77
CA LYS A 322 -34.41 3.60 -4.93
C LYS A 322 -35.02 2.23 -5.21
N LYS A 323 -34.22 1.18 -5.00
CA LYS A 323 -34.68 -0.21 -5.08
C LYS A 323 -35.49 -0.60 -3.84
N GLY A 324 -35.13 -0.07 -2.66
CA GLY A 324 -35.82 -0.41 -1.42
C GLY A 324 -35.75 -1.91 -1.13
N ASN A 325 -36.81 -2.47 -0.55
CA ASN A 325 -36.89 -3.90 -0.22
C ASN A 325 -37.67 -4.72 -1.28
N THR A 326 -37.79 -4.21 -2.52
CA THR A 326 -38.64 -4.82 -3.55
C THR A 326 -38.04 -6.09 -4.15
N GLU A 327 -36.71 -6.18 -4.19
CA GLU A 327 -36.00 -7.35 -4.72
C GLU A 327 -36.09 -8.57 -3.78
N CYS A 328 -36.58 -8.38 -2.55
CA CYS A 328 -36.72 -9.41 -1.53
C CYS A 328 -35.42 -10.20 -1.35
N ILE A 329 -34.28 -9.52 -1.45
CA ILE A 329 -32.93 -10.10 -1.31
C ILE A 329 -32.81 -10.74 0.06
N ARG A 330 -33.38 -10.11 1.08
CA ARG A 330 -33.49 -10.69 2.42
C ARG A 330 -34.27 -12.00 2.45
N ASN A 331 -35.12 -12.35 1.48
CA ASN A 331 -35.79 -13.66 1.45
C ASN A 331 -34.96 -14.70 0.66
N GLN A 332 -34.20 -14.25 -0.35
CA GLN A 332 -33.41 -15.11 -1.24
C GLN A 332 -32.01 -15.44 -0.70
N SER A 333 -31.39 -14.51 0.03
CA SER A 333 -30.08 -14.69 0.68
C SER A 333 -30.11 -15.71 1.82
N LEU A 334 -31.30 -16.14 2.21
CA LEU A 334 -31.58 -16.82 3.46
C LEU A 334 -32.15 -18.25 3.31
N HIS A 335 -32.08 -18.86 2.13
CA HIS A 335 -32.67 -20.18 1.86
C HIS A 335 -32.12 -21.33 2.72
N ILE A 336 -33.05 -22.21 3.12
CA ILE A 336 -32.85 -23.45 3.91
C ILE A 336 -32.26 -24.55 3.03
N VAL A 337 -31.20 -25.21 3.50
CA VAL A 337 -30.72 -26.48 2.91
C VAL A 337 -31.48 -27.63 3.59
N VAL A 338 -32.42 -28.27 2.89
CA VAL A 338 -33.11 -29.48 3.37
C VAL A 338 -32.33 -30.72 2.93
N THR A 339 -31.85 -31.53 3.88
CA THR A 339 -31.34 -32.88 3.59
C THR A 339 -32.50 -33.87 3.46
N PRO A 340 -32.53 -34.77 2.45
CA PRO A 340 -33.57 -35.78 2.35
C PRO A 340 -33.51 -36.77 3.52
N LYS A 341 -34.66 -37.21 4.03
CA LYS A 341 -34.76 -38.37 4.94
C LYS A 341 -34.32 -39.62 4.16
N THR A 342 -33.19 -40.21 4.51
CA THR A 342 -32.81 -41.56 4.04
C THR A 342 -33.16 -42.59 5.09
N GLU A 343 -33.95 -43.59 4.69
CA GLU A 343 -34.30 -44.78 5.47
C GLU A 343 -33.06 -45.54 5.94
N GLU A 344 -33.13 -46.03 7.18
CA GLU A 344 -32.08 -46.82 7.82
C GLU A 344 -31.89 -48.19 7.12
N LYS A 345 -30.68 -48.44 6.61
CA LYS A 345 -30.16 -49.81 6.48
C LYS A 345 -28.79 -49.93 7.16
N ARG A 346 -28.76 -50.80 8.17
CA ARG A 346 -27.60 -51.18 9.00
C ARG A 346 -26.50 -51.84 8.15
N SER A 347 -25.27 -51.31 8.19
CA SER A 347 -24.02 -52.11 8.12
C SER A 347 -22.78 -51.25 8.43
N ALA A 348 -21.72 -51.91 8.88
CA ALA A 348 -20.70 -51.40 9.80
C ALA A 348 -19.54 -50.57 9.18
N LYS A 349 -18.95 -49.74 10.07
CA LYS A 349 -17.61 -49.09 10.01
C LYS A 349 -17.19 -48.43 8.68
N ARG A 350 -17.58 -47.17 8.50
CA ARG A 350 -16.90 -46.21 7.60
C ARG A 350 -16.84 -44.81 8.23
N ARG A 351 -15.74 -44.10 8.01
CA ARG A 351 -15.40 -42.79 8.62
C ARG A 351 -16.45 -41.71 8.31
N ARG A 352 -16.84 -40.95 9.35
CA ARG A 352 -17.85 -39.86 9.34
C ARG A 352 -17.56 -38.73 8.33
N SER A 353 -16.32 -38.60 7.84
CA SER A 353 -15.90 -37.59 6.88
C SER A 353 -16.36 -37.84 5.43
N ASP A 354 -16.57 -39.09 5.03
CA ASP A 354 -16.88 -39.43 3.64
C ASP A 354 -18.38 -39.32 3.32
N MET A 355 -19.24 -39.44 4.34
CA MET A 355 -20.69 -39.33 4.19
C MET A 355 -21.14 -37.90 3.85
N MET A 356 -20.50 -36.88 4.47
CA MET A 356 -20.77 -35.46 4.18
C MET A 356 -20.32 -35.03 2.78
N ARG A 357 -19.30 -35.69 2.20
CA ARG A 357 -18.81 -35.36 0.84
C ARG A 357 -19.76 -35.86 -0.25
N LYS A 358 -20.55 -36.91 0.03
CA LYS A 358 -21.52 -37.50 -0.92
C LYS A 358 -22.87 -36.79 -0.92
N ALA A 359 -23.32 -36.29 0.24
CA ALA A 359 -24.51 -35.41 0.34
C ALA A 359 -24.37 -34.08 -0.43
N ARG A 360 -23.14 -33.72 -0.81
CA ARG A 360 -22.81 -32.50 -1.55
C ARG A 360 -23.11 -32.56 -3.06
N ARG A 361 -23.49 -33.73 -3.60
CA ARG A 361 -23.67 -33.94 -5.06
C ARG A 361 -25.11 -33.95 -5.55
N ASN A 362 -26.10 -34.21 -4.69
CA ASN A 362 -27.52 -34.21 -5.08
C ASN A 362 -28.32 -33.36 -4.10
N THR A 363 -28.60 -32.11 -4.45
CA THR A 363 -29.55 -31.25 -3.75
C THR A 363 -30.42 -30.56 -4.79
N ASN A 364 -31.72 -30.86 -4.77
CA ASN A 364 -32.74 -30.08 -5.49
C ASN A 364 -33.30 -29.01 -4.55
N THR A 365 -33.45 -27.80 -5.07
CA THR A 365 -33.98 -26.62 -4.36
C THR A 365 -35.51 -26.59 -4.51
N VAL A 366 -36.26 -26.44 -3.42
CA VAL A 366 -37.71 -26.17 -3.46
C VAL A 366 -37.97 -24.87 -2.70
N SER A 367 -38.68 -23.93 -3.33
CA SER A 367 -39.04 -22.62 -2.78
C SER A 367 -40.26 -22.72 -1.85
N PHE A 368 -40.20 -22.07 -0.68
CA PHE A 368 -41.36 -21.85 0.19
C PHE A 368 -41.47 -20.38 0.59
N GLU A 369 -42.70 -19.94 0.84
CA GLU A 369 -43.09 -18.56 1.18
C GLU A 369 -42.53 -18.07 2.53
N SER A 370 -42.33 -16.75 2.55
CA SER A 370 -41.59 -15.88 3.49
C SER A 370 -41.94 -15.99 4.98
N ALA A 371 -40.92 -15.97 5.84
CA ALA A 371 -41.06 -15.71 7.28
C ALA A 371 -40.84 -14.23 7.61
N ASP A 372 -41.59 -13.69 8.58
CA ASP A 372 -41.60 -12.29 9.00
C ASP A 372 -40.26 -11.84 9.62
N LEU A 373 -39.38 -11.26 8.81
CA LEU A 373 -38.23 -10.47 9.29
C LEU A 373 -38.72 -9.13 9.87
N PRO A 374 -38.14 -8.66 10.98
CA PRO A 374 -38.51 -7.37 11.56
C PRO A 374 -38.33 -6.25 10.53
N LEU A 375 -39.38 -5.43 10.36
CA LEU A 375 -39.41 -4.33 9.38
C LEU A 375 -38.75 -3.06 9.89
N ASN A 376 -38.62 -2.91 11.21
CA ASN A 376 -38.01 -1.75 11.85
C ASN A 376 -36.58 -2.06 12.32
N PRO A 377 -35.67 -1.07 12.27
CA PRO A 377 -34.34 -1.22 12.83
C PRO A 377 -34.42 -1.40 14.35
N SER A 378 -33.45 -2.09 14.93
CA SER A 378 -33.40 -2.29 16.37
C SER A 378 -33.07 -0.99 17.12
N GLU A 379 -33.78 -0.72 18.22
CA GLU A 379 -33.73 0.57 18.94
C GLU A 379 -32.33 0.94 19.42
N GLU A 380 -31.50 -0.05 19.78
CA GLU A 380 -30.13 0.18 20.25
C GLU A 380 -29.22 0.83 19.19
N ARG A 381 -29.53 0.66 17.90
CA ARG A 381 -28.70 1.19 16.80
C ARG A 381 -28.77 2.72 16.70
N LYS A 382 -29.89 3.33 17.11
CA LYS A 382 -30.11 4.78 17.01
C LYS A 382 -29.10 5.61 17.80
N TRP A 383 -28.46 5.03 18.81
CA TRP A 383 -27.49 5.69 19.69
C TRP A 383 -26.09 5.85 19.08
N CYS A 384 -25.84 5.27 17.91
CA CYS A 384 -24.59 5.41 17.19
C CYS A 384 -24.84 6.14 15.87
N VAL A 385 -24.07 7.20 15.62
CA VAL A 385 -24.28 8.08 14.45
C VAL A 385 -24.21 7.31 13.12
N PHE A 386 -23.39 6.25 13.04
CA PHE A 386 -23.27 5.43 11.83
C PHE A 386 -24.43 4.45 11.60
N TYR A 387 -25.40 4.41 12.51
CA TYR A 387 -26.61 3.61 12.39
C TYR A 387 -27.89 4.43 12.62
N ALA A 388 -27.77 5.77 12.69
CA ALA A 388 -28.88 6.66 13.00
C ALA A 388 -29.89 6.80 11.85
N ASP A 389 -29.46 6.61 10.60
CA ASP A 389 -30.31 6.71 9.42
C ASP A 389 -30.95 5.34 9.12
N ASP A 390 -32.11 5.06 9.73
CA ASP A 390 -32.85 3.79 9.51
C ASP A 390 -31.98 2.52 9.77
N GLY A 391 -31.16 2.60 10.81
CA GLY A 391 -30.24 1.54 11.21
C GLY A 391 -28.88 1.56 10.49
N GLY A 392 -28.64 2.47 9.53
CA GLY A 392 -27.40 2.62 8.77
C GLY A 392 -26.87 4.06 8.71
N PHE A 393 -25.90 4.31 7.82
CA PHE A 393 -25.26 5.61 7.59
C PHE A 393 -25.58 6.11 6.17
N ARG A 394 -26.46 7.11 6.07
CA ARG A 394 -26.97 7.56 4.77
C ARG A 394 -25.92 8.36 4.02
N SER A 395 -25.75 8.04 2.75
CA SER A 395 -24.93 8.80 1.80
C SER A 395 -25.32 10.28 1.75
N SER A 396 -24.37 11.12 1.40
CA SER A 396 -24.62 12.54 1.12
C SER A 396 -23.80 13.05 -0.05
N ASP A 397 -24.30 14.09 -0.71
CA ASP A 397 -23.56 14.82 -1.74
C ASP A 397 -22.52 15.77 -1.13
N ASP A 398 -21.79 16.50 -1.97
CA ASP A 398 -20.72 17.42 -1.55
C ASP A 398 -21.23 18.62 -0.72
N GLN A 399 -22.55 18.88 -0.72
CA GLN A 399 -23.20 19.87 0.14
C GLN A 399 -23.79 19.25 1.42
N ASP A 400 -23.43 18.01 1.73
CA ASP A 400 -23.96 17.20 2.84
C ASP A 400 -25.48 16.95 2.77
N LYS A 401 -26.11 17.09 1.59
CA LYS A 401 -27.53 16.74 1.41
C LYS A 401 -27.69 15.23 1.29
N PRO A 402 -28.69 14.62 1.95
CA PRO A 402 -28.88 13.17 1.91
C PRO A 402 -29.13 12.62 0.50
N SER A 403 -28.45 11.54 0.14
CA SER A 403 -28.56 10.85 -1.15
C SER A 403 -29.30 9.50 -1.02
N ASP A 404 -29.17 8.63 -2.03
CA ASP A 404 -29.97 7.42 -2.28
C ASP A 404 -29.34 6.09 -1.84
N LYS A 405 -28.14 6.11 -1.24
CA LYS A 405 -27.50 4.92 -0.67
C LYS A 405 -27.49 4.96 0.87
N LEU A 406 -27.63 3.78 1.47
CA LEU A 406 -27.48 3.57 2.91
C LEU A 406 -26.37 2.56 3.18
N TYR A 407 -25.39 2.95 4.00
CA TYR A 407 -24.21 2.16 4.30
C TYR A 407 -24.27 1.50 5.68
N TYR A 408 -23.89 0.23 5.77
CA TYR A 408 -23.75 -0.50 7.03
C TYR A 408 -22.28 -0.87 7.21
N VAL A 409 -21.61 -0.21 8.16
CA VAL A 409 -20.15 -0.24 8.27
C VAL A 409 -19.69 -0.72 9.63
N GLY A 410 -18.69 -1.60 9.67
CA GLY A 410 -18.10 -2.07 10.93
C GLY A 410 -16.78 -2.79 10.74
N VAL A 411 -15.87 -2.63 11.70
CA VAL A 411 -14.56 -3.30 11.73
C VAL A 411 -14.70 -4.66 12.42
N ILE A 412 -14.49 -5.74 11.67
CA ILE A 412 -14.68 -7.13 12.09
C ILE A 412 -13.34 -7.89 12.21
N ASP A 413 -13.37 -9.09 12.81
CA ASP A 413 -12.22 -10.00 12.97
C ASP A 413 -11.03 -9.46 13.81
N ILE A 414 -11.33 -8.69 14.87
CA ILE A 414 -10.34 -8.02 15.72
C ILE A 414 -9.68 -8.90 16.81
N LEU A 415 -9.73 -10.23 16.70
CA LEU A 415 -9.18 -11.15 17.71
C LEU A 415 -7.90 -11.88 17.27
N THR A 416 -7.30 -11.49 16.15
CA THR A 416 -6.06 -12.09 15.64
C THR A 416 -4.84 -11.27 16.09
N PRO A 417 -4.02 -11.78 17.04
CA PRO A 417 -2.85 -11.06 17.52
C PRO A 417 -1.63 -11.23 16.62
N TYR A 418 -0.82 -10.18 16.52
CA TYR A 418 0.46 -10.18 15.79
C TYR A 418 1.58 -10.83 16.62
N ASN A 419 1.73 -12.16 16.53
CA ASN A 419 2.67 -12.96 17.34
C ASN A 419 3.91 -13.43 16.55
N ILE A 420 4.96 -13.92 17.24
CA ILE A 420 6.20 -14.46 16.63
C ILE A 420 5.93 -15.58 15.60
N VAL A 421 4.94 -16.45 15.85
CA VAL A 421 4.54 -17.50 14.87
C VAL A 421 3.97 -16.88 13.59
N LYS A 422 3.20 -15.79 13.70
CA LYS A 422 2.72 -15.00 12.56
C LYS A 422 3.85 -14.19 11.93
N LYS A 423 4.86 -13.74 12.68
CA LYS A 423 6.09 -13.15 12.12
C LYS A 423 6.86 -14.17 11.29
N VAL A 424 6.98 -15.43 11.74
CA VAL A 424 7.63 -16.50 10.95
C VAL A 424 6.78 -16.88 9.74
N GLU A 425 5.46 -16.93 9.86
CA GLU A 425 4.56 -17.16 8.73
C GLU A 425 4.55 -15.98 7.75
N HIS A 426 4.65 -14.74 8.23
CA HIS A 426 4.78 -13.51 7.46
C HIS A 426 6.16 -13.43 6.80
N VAL A 427 7.22 -13.85 7.49
CA VAL A 427 8.57 -14.02 6.95
C VAL A 427 8.58 -15.11 5.86
N TRP A 428 8.00 -16.28 6.11
CA TRP A 428 7.97 -17.39 5.15
C TRP A 428 7.06 -17.13 3.95
N LYS A 429 5.95 -16.41 4.17
CA LYS A 429 5.12 -15.85 3.09
C LYS A 429 5.85 -14.70 2.37
N SER A 430 6.63 -13.87 3.05
CA SER A 430 7.44 -12.81 2.43
C SER A 430 8.67 -13.33 1.68
N ILE A 431 9.03 -14.59 1.91
CA ILE A 431 10.09 -15.34 1.21
C ILE A 431 9.51 -16.02 -0.05
N THR A 432 8.19 -16.17 -0.17
CA THR A 432 7.52 -16.81 -1.31
C THR A 432 6.51 -15.91 -2.06
N GLN A 433 6.19 -14.72 -1.53
CA GLN A 433 5.16 -13.79 -2.01
C GLN A 433 5.52 -12.33 -1.67
N ASP A 434 5.00 -11.41 -2.47
CA ASP A 434 5.30 -9.97 -2.44
C ASP A 434 5.02 -9.30 -1.07
N LYS A 435 5.98 -8.53 -0.57
CA LYS A 435 5.97 -7.90 0.78
C LYS A 435 4.86 -6.85 0.92
N GLU A 436 4.37 -6.27 -0.18
CA GLU A 436 3.25 -5.31 -0.16
C GLU A 436 1.86 -5.98 0.00
N GLY A 437 1.76 -7.31 -0.16
CA GLY A 437 0.50 -8.04 -0.17
C GLY A 437 0.16 -8.85 1.10
N ILE A 438 1.04 -8.91 2.09
CA ILE A 438 0.91 -9.82 3.25
C ILE A 438 0.48 -9.05 4.51
N SER A 439 -0.79 -9.24 4.87
CA SER A 439 -1.49 -8.94 6.14
C SER A 439 -1.00 -7.80 7.06
N ALA A 440 -1.97 -6.94 7.37
CA ALA A 440 -1.92 -5.68 8.13
C ALA A 440 -1.36 -4.48 7.38
N VAL A 441 -1.80 -4.30 6.13
CA VAL A 441 -1.95 -2.95 5.59
C VAL A 441 -3.20 -2.36 6.26
N HIS A 442 -3.10 -1.12 6.73
CA HIS A 442 -4.22 -0.41 7.35
C HIS A 442 -5.43 -0.43 6.38
N PRO A 443 -6.65 -0.74 6.88
CA PRO A 443 -7.80 -0.84 6.01
C PRO A 443 -7.98 0.51 5.33
N ILE A 444 -7.96 0.50 4.00
CA ILE A 444 -8.25 1.66 3.15
C ILE A 444 -7.18 2.77 3.22
N VAL A 445 -5.87 2.48 3.30
CA VAL A 445 -4.82 3.51 3.05
C VAL A 445 -4.56 3.79 1.58
N TYR A 446 -5.31 3.19 0.65
CA TYR A 446 -5.08 3.41 -0.78
C TYR A 446 -5.59 4.75 -1.32
N ASP A 447 -5.97 5.70 -0.45
CA ASP A 447 -6.24 7.09 -0.84
C ASP A 447 -6.18 8.14 0.32
N ILE A 448 -5.50 7.86 1.45
CA ILE A 448 -5.61 8.69 2.69
C ILE A 448 -4.55 9.81 2.78
N LEU A 449 -4.44 10.59 1.72
CA LEU A 449 -4.48 12.03 1.92
C LEU A 449 -5.43 12.48 0.83
N SER A 450 -6.61 13.00 1.20
CA SER A 450 -7.30 13.87 0.26
C SER A 450 -6.32 14.93 -0.22
N PHE A 451 -6.50 15.45 -1.44
CA PHE A 451 -5.63 16.52 -1.92
C PHE A 451 -5.54 17.66 -0.89
N GLU A 452 -6.63 17.95 -0.19
CA GLU A 452 -6.65 18.90 0.92
C GLU A 452 -5.83 18.48 2.15
N GLU A 453 -5.83 17.20 2.54
CA GLU A 453 -5.00 16.70 3.65
C GLU A 453 -3.52 16.73 3.29
N LEU A 454 -3.17 16.43 2.04
CA LEU A 454 -1.82 16.59 1.51
C LEU A 454 -1.41 18.07 1.56
N VAL A 455 -2.25 18.97 1.06
CA VAL A 455 -2.03 20.42 1.11
C VAL A 455 -1.89 20.90 2.56
N LYS A 456 -2.74 20.44 3.49
CA LYS A 456 -2.65 20.78 4.94
C LYS A 456 -1.33 20.31 5.54
N LEU A 457 -0.91 19.08 5.25
CA LEU A 457 0.36 18.52 5.73
C LEU A 457 1.55 19.30 5.18
N ILE A 458 1.60 19.54 3.87
CA ILE A 458 2.66 20.32 3.22
C ILE A 458 2.70 21.74 3.80
N THR A 459 1.53 22.35 4.01
CA THR A 459 1.42 23.69 4.60
C THR A 459 1.95 23.71 6.03
N SER A 460 1.68 22.67 6.84
CA SER A 460 2.27 22.57 8.18
C SER A 460 3.80 22.43 8.14
N GLN A 461 4.34 21.66 7.19
CA GLN A 461 5.79 21.56 7.01
C GLN A 461 6.41 22.89 6.57
N ALA A 462 5.73 23.61 5.68
CA ALA A 462 6.13 24.94 5.26
C ALA A 462 6.14 25.93 6.43
N GLN A 463 5.14 25.85 7.32
CA GLN A 463 5.10 26.66 8.54
C GLN A 463 6.24 26.30 9.51
N ILE A 464 6.53 25.01 9.71
CA ILE A 464 7.68 24.58 10.53
C ILE A 464 9.00 25.11 9.96
N ALA A 465 9.14 25.17 8.63
CA ALA A 465 10.32 25.74 8.00
C ALA A 465 10.47 27.25 8.25
N LEU A 466 9.36 27.99 8.39
CA LEU A 466 9.35 29.40 8.76
C LEU A 466 9.66 29.61 10.24
N ASP A 467 9.15 28.74 11.11
CA ASP A 467 9.32 28.83 12.57
C ASP A 467 10.72 28.38 13.02
N HIS A 468 11.28 27.38 12.32
CA HIS A 468 12.56 26.76 12.62
C HIS A 468 13.47 26.70 11.37
N PRO A 469 13.84 27.84 10.77
CA PRO A 469 14.56 27.87 9.51
C PRO A 469 16.00 27.37 9.69
N TYR A 470 16.50 26.61 8.71
CA TYR A 470 17.92 26.36 8.58
C TYR A 470 18.66 27.67 8.29
N VAL A 471 19.58 28.06 9.16
CA VAL A 471 20.39 29.26 8.97
C VAL A 471 21.68 28.90 8.27
N PHE A 472 21.82 29.35 7.01
CA PHE A 472 23.09 29.25 6.30
C PHE A 472 24.16 30.10 6.99
N LYS A 473 25.35 29.52 7.21
CA LYS A 473 26.48 30.22 7.84
C LYS A 473 26.93 31.47 7.07
N ARG A 474 26.66 31.51 5.78
CA ARG A 474 26.95 32.63 4.87
C ARG A 474 25.90 32.66 3.75
N PRO A 475 25.70 33.80 3.09
CA PRO A 475 24.91 33.86 1.86
C PRO A 475 25.50 32.95 0.78
N ILE A 476 24.65 32.23 0.07
CA ILE A 476 25.05 31.41 -1.08
C ILE A 476 25.17 32.32 -2.30
N LYS A 477 26.38 32.43 -2.89
CA LYS A 477 26.62 33.29 -4.05
C LYS A 477 27.21 32.53 -5.23
N ASN A 478 28.22 31.70 -4.98
CA ASN A 478 28.92 30.92 -6.01
C ASN A 478 28.41 29.48 -5.98
N VAL A 479 27.83 29.02 -7.09
CA VAL A 479 27.15 27.73 -7.16
C VAL A 479 27.68 26.90 -8.32
N ALA A 480 28.00 25.64 -8.05
CA ALA A 480 28.31 24.66 -9.08
C ALA A 480 27.09 23.78 -9.39
N VAL A 481 26.79 23.60 -10.67
CA VAL A 481 25.82 22.61 -11.16
C VAL A 481 26.59 21.54 -11.93
N ILE A 482 26.41 20.27 -11.54
CA ILE A 482 27.13 19.15 -12.15
C ILE A 482 26.24 18.48 -13.19
N GLY A 483 26.52 18.71 -14.48
CA GLY A 483 25.81 18.18 -15.65
C GLY A 483 24.98 19.24 -16.38
N ALA A 484 24.97 19.23 -17.71
CA ALA A 484 24.18 20.13 -18.57
C ALA A 484 23.07 19.38 -19.35
N GLY A 485 22.49 18.35 -18.72
CA GLY A 485 21.26 17.73 -19.18
C GLY A 485 20.01 18.52 -18.75
N PRO A 486 18.80 17.99 -18.98
CA PRO A 486 17.54 18.67 -18.65
C PRO A 486 17.46 19.15 -17.20
N HIS A 487 18.00 18.37 -16.26
CA HIS A 487 18.02 18.73 -14.84
C HIS A 487 18.99 19.88 -14.53
N GLY A 488 20.15 19.89 -15.18
CA GLY A 488 21.17 20.91 -14.99
C GLY A 488 20.78 22.24 -15.62
N LEU A 489 20.13 22.20 -16.79
CA LEU A 489 19.68 23.40 -17.50
C LEU A 489 18.62 24.17 -16.69
N CYS A 490 17.58 23.50 -16.18
CA CYS A 490 16.58 24.19 -15.35
C CYS A 490 17.19 24.68 -14.01
N SER A 491 18.07 23.90 -13.39
CA SER A 491 18.80 24.33 -12.19
C SER A 491 19.61 25.60 -12.45
N ALA A 492 20.41 25.61 -13.51
CA ALA A 492 21.26 26.74 -13.85
C ALA A 492 20.46 28.00 -14.15
N ARG A 493 19.33 27.86 -14.86
CA ARG A 493 18.42 28.96 -15.14
C ARG A 493 17.86 29.58 -13.86
N HIS A 494 17.17 28.81 -13.04
CA HIS A 494 16.50 29.35 -11.84
C HIS A 494 17.52 29.95 -10.86
N LEU A 495 18.70 29.34 -10.74
CA LEU A 495 19.79 29.90 -9.93
C LEU A 495 20.33 31.22 -10.50
N LYS A 496 20.55 31.30 -11.82
CA LYS A 496 20.99 32.53 -12.50
C LYS A 496 20.00 33.68 -12.29
N GLU A 497 18.71 33.40 -12.38
CA GLU A 497 17.64 34.40 -12.20
C GLU A 497 17.63 35.01 -10.79
N THR A 498 18.19 34.33 -9.78
CA THR A 498 18.37 34.89 -8.43
C THR A 498 19.59 35.80 -8.28
N GLY A 499 20.41 35.97 -9.32
CA GLY A 499 21.64 36.75 -9.30
C GLY A 499 22.86 36.01 -8.74
N MET A 500 22.78 34.69 -8.56
CA MET A 500 23.93 33.87 -8.16
C MET A 500 24.93 33.73 -9.30
N ASN A 501 26.21 33.61 -8.95
CA ASN A 501 27.28 33.24 -9.87
C ASN A 501 27.25 31.72 -10.09
N VAL A 502 26.61 31.31 -11.18
CA VAL A 502 26.38 29.90 -11.51
C VAL A 502 27.42 29.42 -12.52
N LYS A 503 28.03 28.27 -12.24
CA LYS A 503 28.87 27.55 -13.20
C LYS A 503 28.38 26.12 -13.36
N VAL A 504 28.16 25.70 -14.60
CA VAL A 504 27.72 24.36 -14.94
C VAL A 504 28.89 23.60 -15.53
N PHE A 505 29.15 22.39 -15.04
CA PHE A 505 30.20 21.53 -15.57
C PHE A 505 29.61 20.36 -16.32
N GLU A 506 29.91 20.23 -17.61
CA GLU A 506 29.48 19.11 -18.45
C GLU A 506 30.70 18.41 -19.04
N ARG A 507 30.80 17.11 -18.75
CA ARG A 507 31.94 16.30 -19.18
C ARG A 507 31.99 16.11 -20.69
N ASN A 508 30.86 16.18 -21.37
CA ASN A 508 30.80 16.04 -22.82
C ASN A 508 30.98 17.39 -23.54
N GLY A 509 31.27 17.33 -24.84
CA GLY A 509 31.37 18.51 -25.71
C GLY A 509 30.01 19.06 -26.17
N TYR A 510 28.90 18.69 -25.52
CA TYR A 510 27.55 19.04 -25.92
C TYR A 510 26.61 19.08 -24.70
N ILE A 511 25.48 19.79 -24.82
CA ILE A 511 24.41 19.85 -23.81
C ILE A 511 23.26 18.87 -24.10
N GLY A 512 22.29 18.77 -23.20
CA GLY A 512 21.12 17.89 -23.37
C GLY A 512 21.32 16.47 -22.83
N GLY A 513 22.51 16.14 -22.31
CA GLY A 513 22.76 14.91 -21.55
C GLY A 513 22.51 13.63 -22.36
N LEU A 514 21.42 12.91 -22.06
CA LEU A 514 21.14 11.59 -22.66
C LEU A 514 20.68 11.66 -24.12
N TRP A 515 20.25 12.80 -24.63
CA TRP A 515 19.55 12.91 -25.92
C TRP A 515 20.46 13.00 -27.15
N LYS A 516 21.78 13.12 -26.95
CA LYS A 516 22.75 13.13 -28.04
C LYS A 516 23.11 11.70 -28.46
N TYR A 517 22.76 11.32 -29.67
CA TYR A 517 23.20 10.06 -30.28
C TYR A 517 24.68 10.08 -30.68
N SER A 518 25.30 8.91 -30.63
CA SER A 518 26.63 8.65 -31.19
C SER A 518 26.67 7.22 -31.72
N ASP A 519 27.21 6.99 -32.92
CA ASP A 519 27.46 5.65 -33.45
C ASP A 519 28.41 4.83 -32.56
N THR A 520 29.29 5.52 -31.81
CA THR A 520 30.20 4.87 -30.88
C THR A 520 29.45 4.47 -29.61
N ALA A 521 29.48 3.17 -29.29
CA ALA A 521 28.93 2.64 -28.05
C ALA A 521 29.81 3.05 -26.84
N PRO A 522 29.25 3.23 -25.63
CA PRO A 522 30.02 3.57 -24.47
C PRO A 522 30.84 2.35 -24.03
N PRO A 523 31.91 2.55 -23.24
CA PRO A 523 32.72 1.44 -22.75
C PRO A 523 31.88 0.38 -22.03
N LYS A 524 32.16 -0.88 -22.32
CA LYS A 524 31.51 -2.02 -21.67
C LYS A 524 31.74 -1.95 -20.14
N PRO A 525 30.69 -2.10 -19.32
CA PRO A 525 30.85 -2.11 -17.86
C PRO A 525 31.61 -3.37 -17.42
N LYS A 526 32.14 -3.35 -16.18
CA LYS A 526 32.60 -4.58 -15.53
C LYS A 526 31.41 -5.53 -15.36
N ILE A 527 31.64 -6.83 -15.58
CA ILE A 527 30.61 -7.88 -15.51
C ILE A 527 31.05 -8.95 -14.50
N PRO A 528 30.29 -9.14 -13.40
CA PRO A 528 29.16 -8.32 -12.96
C PRO A 528 29.61 -6.90 -12.56
N THR A 529 28.65 -5.99 -12.40
CA THR A 529 28.98 -4.60 -12.10
C THR A 529 29.45 -4.44 -10.65
N SER A 530 30.74 -4.13 -10.49
CA SER A 530 31.34 -3.65 -9.25
C SER A 530 31.34 -2.12 -9.17
N ARG A 531 31.50 -1.57 -7.96
CA ARG A 531 31.60 -0.11 -7.76
C ARG A 531 32.88 0.41 -8.42
N ALA A 532 32.78 1.56 -9.08
CA ALA A 532 33.95 2.34 -9.43
C ALA A 532 34.47 3.02 -8.15
N THR A 533 35.67 2.66 -7.71
CA THR A 533 36.41 3.38 -6.67
C THR A 533 37.20 4.50 -7.34
N LEU A 534 37.18 5.71 -6.77
CA LEU A 534 38.06 6.76 -7.23
C LEU A 534 39.52 6.34 -7.01
N ASP A 535 40.35 6.54 -8.03
CA ASP A 535 41.79 6.37 -7.90
C ASP A 535 42.36 7.62 -7.22
N GLU A 536 42.65 7.53 -5.92
CA GLU A 536 43.17 8.66 -5.13
C GLU A 536 44.52 9.17 -5.62
N SER A 537 45.30 8.36 -6.33
CA SER A 537 46.60 8.78 -6.88
C SER A 537 46.43 9.90 -7.91
N SER A 538 45.33 9.87 -8.68
CA SER A 538 45.00 10.87 -9.70
C SER A 538 44.69 12.27 -9.13
N LEU A 539 44.40 12.38 -7.84
CA LEU A 539 44.04 13.64 -7.19
C LEU A 539 45.24 14.38 -6.59
N LYS A 540 46.35 13.66 -6.33
CA LYS A 540 47.56 14.23 -5.71
C LYS A 540 48.31 15.20 -6.62
N GLU A 541 48.11 15.07 -7.93
CA GLU A 541 48.78 15.91 -8.94
C GLU A 541 48.09 17.25 -9.19
N VAL A 542 46.93 17.53 -8.56
CA VAL A 542 46.16 18.77 -8.81
C VAL A 542 46.48 19.84 -7.74
N PRO A 543 47.04 21.01 -8.13
CA PRO A 543 47.39 22.09 -7.21
C PRO A 543 46.22 22.54 -6.32
N THR A 544 46.51 22.84 -5.05
CA THR A 544 45.51 23.27 -4.06
C THR A 544 45.26 24.78 -4.06
N ASP A 545 46.10 25.56 -4.73
CA ASP A 545 46.00 27.02 -4.87
C ASP A 545 45.05 27.46 -5.99
N GLY A 546 44.42 26.49 -6.68
CA GLY A 546 43.51 26.74 -7.80
C GLY A 546 44.22 26.96 -9.14
N SER A 547 45.56 26.93 -9.18
CA SER A 547 46.30 27.00 -10.43
C SER A 547 46.01 25.78 -11.33
N LYS A 548 46.03 26.01 -12.65
CA LYS A 548 45.79 24.96 -13.64
C LYS A 548 47.06 24.15 -13.85
N TYR A 549 46.99 22.86 -13.59
CA TYR A 549 48.01 21.90 -13.99
C TYR A 549 47.72 21.39 -15.40
N GLN A 550 48.74 21.35 -16.27
CA GLN A 550 48.59 20.92 -17.65
C GLN A 550 49.63 19.86 -18.02
N ARG A 551 49.15 18.84 -18.76
CA ARG A 551 50.00 17.82 -19.39
C ARG A 551 49.50 17.56 -20.80
N THR A 552 50.42 17.20 -21.68
CA THR A 552 50.11 16.79 -23.06
C THR A 552 50.54 15.35 -23.25
N PHE A 553 49.69 14.58 -23.90
CA PHE A 553 49.91 13.16 -24.19
C PHE A 553 49.71 12.92 -25.68
N GLU A 554 50.47 11.99 -26.25
CA GLU A 554 50.15 11.42 -27.56
C GLU A 554 48.92 10.51 -27.44
N ILE A 555 48.07 10.50 -28.46
CA ILE A 555 46.90 9.62 -28.52
C ILE A 555 47.37 8.19 -28.69
N THR A 556 47.25 7.40 -27.63
CA THR A 556 47.39 5.94 -27.66
C THR A 556 46.02 5.27 -27.55
N PRO A 557 45.89 3.98 -27.90
CA PRO A 557 44.67 3.20 -27.66
C PRO A 557 44.22 3.21 -26.19
N GLU A 558 45.17 3.14 -25.25
CA GLU A 558 44.91 3.16 -23.81
C GLU A 558 44.36 4.52 -23.36
N LEU A 559 44.97 5.61 -23.84
CA LEU A 559 44.50 6.97 -23.56
C LEU A 559 43.11 7.20 -24.16
N THR A 560 42.89 6.74 -25.39
CA THR A 560 41.57 6.82 -26.06
C THR A 560 40.49 6.13 -25.22
N PHE A 561 40.79 4.93 -24.70
CA PHE A 561 39.86 4.21 -23.84
C PHE A 561 39.63 4.91 -22.49
N ALA A 562 40.66 5.53 -21.91
CA ALA A 562 40.52 6.33 -20.68
C ALA A 562 39.65 7.58 -20.91
N LEU A 563 39.83 8.28 -22.02
CA LEU A 563 39.02 9.43 -22.42
C LEU A 563 37.55 9.04 -22.65
N LEU A 564 37.30 7.91 -23.32
CA LEU A 564 35.94 7.37 -23.50
C LEU A 564 35.26 7.01 -22.18
N LYS A 565 36.01 6.68 -21.12
CA LYS A 565 35.42 6.49 -19.78
C LYS A 565 35.12 7.80 -19.07
N LYS A 566 35.95 8.82 -19.28
CA LYS A 566 35.78 10.16 -18.71
C LYS A 566 34.60 10.89 -19.35
N CYS A 567 34.52 10.86 -20.69
CA CYS A 567 33.49 11.52 -21.49
C CYS A 567 32.74 10.47 -22.34
N PRO A 568 31.99 9.55 -21.72
CA PRO A 568 31.36 8.46 -22.44
C PRO A 568 30.19 8.98 -23.29
N PRO A 569 30.03 8.44 -24.52
CA PRO A 569 28.82 8.64 -25.29
C PRO A 569 27.56 8.30 -24.47
N SER A 570 26.45 8.96 -24.81
CA SER A 570 25.18 8.75 -24.12
C SER A 570 24.63 7.33 -24.33
N ALA A 571 23.56 7.00 -23.61
CA ALA A 571 22.80 5.75 -23.80
C ALA A 571 21.85 5.80 -25.01
N CYS A 572 21.76 6.92 -25.73
CA CYS A 572 20.86 7.09 -26.86
C CYS A 572 21.18 6.12 -27.99
N TYR A 573 20.16 5.48 -28.54
CA TYR A 573 20.22 4.71 -29.78
C TYR A 573 19.55 5.49 -30.91
N ARG A 574 19.87 5.13 -32.16
CA ARG A 574 19.60 5.94 -33.35
C ARG A 574 18.13 6.25 -33.55
N ASP A 575 17.29 5.26 -33.30
CA ASP A 575 15.85 5.34 -33.59
C ASP A 575 15.03 5.64 -32.32
N LEU A 576 15.68 6.12 -31.26
CA LEU A 576 15.02 6.48 -30.00
C LEU A 576 13.97 7.58 -30.23
N ILE A 577 12.75 7.29 -29.81
CA ILE A 577 11.66 8.24 -29.62
C ILE A 577 11.30 8.34 -28.15
N THR A 578 10.67 9.43 -27.74
CA THR A 578 10.18 9.53 -26.36
C THR A 578 9.10 8.49 -26.10
N ASN A 579 9.05 7.99 -24.88
CA ASN A 579 7.93 7.22 -24.35
C ASN A 579 6.94 8.11 -23.57
N ILE A 580 7.03 9.43 -23.76
CA ILE A 580 6.28 10.46 -23.04
C ILE A 580 5.84 11.52 -24.06
N PRO A 581 4.56 11.94 -24.04
CA PRO A 581 4.07 12.98 -24.93
C PRO A 581 4.85 14.30 -24.81
N SER A 582 5.03 15.01 -25.92
CA SER A 582 5.74 16.29 -26.02
C SER A 582 5.16 17.36 -25.10
N THR A 583 3.83 17.48 -25.04
CA THR A 583 3.08 18.41 -24.17
C THR A 583 3.43 18.23 -22.70
N VAL A 584 3.53 16.97 -22.28
CA VAL A 584 3.81 16.53 -20.91
C VAL A 584 5.29 16.63 -20.55
N PHE A 585 6.17 16.45 -21.55
CA PHE A 585 7.61 16.45 -21.36
C PHE A 585 8.26 17.84 -21.53
N ALA A 586 7.51 18.85 -21.98
CA ALA A 586 7.99 20.22 -22.08
C ALA A 586 8.12 20.88 -20.70
N PHE A 587 9.10 21.77 -20.55
CA PHE A 587 9.13 22.71 -19.43
C PHE A 587 7.88 23.60 -19.46
N PRO A 588 7.20 23.82 -18.33
CA PRO A 588 5.91 24.54 -18.30
C PRO A 588 5.95 25.95 -18.89
N ASP A 589 7.09 26.63 -18.75
CA ASP A 589 7.30 28.00 -19.21
C ASP A 589 8.09 28.09 -20.53
N PHE A 590 8.39 26.93 -21.13
CA PHE A 590 9.02 26.83 -22.44
C PHE A 590 8.36 25.68 -23.21
N PRO A 591 7.09 25.83 -23.61
CA PRO A 591 6.35 24.76 -24.30
C PRO A 591 7.02 24.39 -25.63
N MET A 592 6.87 23.13 -26.04
CA MET A 592 7.33 22.70 -27.37
C MET A 592 6.46 23.34 -28.48
N PRO A 593 7.00 23.54 -29.70
CA PRO A 593 6.24 24.02 -30.86
C PRO A 593 5.00 23.15 -31.14
N LYS A 594 3.94 23.74 -31.70
CA LYS A 594 2.68 23.02 -31.99
C LYS A 594 2.85 21.91 -33.02
N GLU A 595 3.82 22.05 -33.90
CA GLU A 595 4.17 21.10 -34.95
C GLU A 595 5.00 19.91 -34.42
N MET A 596 5.44 19.97 -33.15
CA MET A 596 6.20 18.90 -32.52
C MET A 596 5.39 17.61 -32.52
N PRO A 597 5.96 16.47 -32.97
CA PRO A 597 5.29 15.18 -32.86
C PRO A 597 4.88 14.89 -31.43
N VAL A 598 3.76 14.17 -31.25
CA VAL A 598 3.30 13.75 -29.91
C VAL A 598 4.40 12.98 -29.19
N PHE A 599 5.14 12.10 -29.88
CA PHE A 599 6.35 11.48 -29.34
C PHE A 599 7.56 11.91 -30.18
N PRO A 600 8.32 12.93 -29.74
CA PRO A 600 9.47 13.43 -30.48
C PRO A 600 10.59 12.39 -30.60
N LYS A 601 11.43 12.53 -31.62
CA LYS A 601 12.69 11.78 -31.71
C LYS A 601 13.71 12.37 -30.76
N HIS A 602 14.78 11.61 -30.50
CA HIS A 602 15.89 12.12 -29.70
C HIS A 602 16.54 13.40 -30.28
N GLN A 603 16.54 13.58 -31.62
CA GLN A 603 17.02 14.81 -32.26
C GLN A 603 16.14 16.02 -31.91
N ASP A 604 14.83 15.86 -32.01
CA ASP A 604 13.85 16.91 -31.69
C ASP A 604 13.99 17.33 -30.22
N MET A 605 14.19 16.34 -29.34
CA MET A 605 14.43 16.59 -27.92
C MET A 605 15.73 17.33 -27.65
N LEU A 606 16.82 16.96 -28.33
CA LEU A 606 18.09 17.66 -28.22
C LEU A 606 17.96 19.13 -28.66
N ALA A 607 17.36 19.36 -29.83
CA ALA A 607 17.12 20.69 -30.37
C ALA A 607 16.25 21.55 -29.44
N TYR A 608 15.26 20.94 -28.79
CA TYR A 608 14.45 21.61 -27.77
C TYR A 608 15.29 22.08 -26.56
N PHE A 609 16.20 21.23 -26.04
CA PHE A 609 17.08 21.62 -24.94
C PHE A 609 18.13 22.66 -25.33
N GLU A 610 18.62 22.60 -26.58
CA GLU A 610 19.49 23.64 -27.15
C GLU A 610 18.75 24.97 -27.23
N SER A 611 17.53 24.97 -27.76
CA SER A 611 16.67 26.15 -27.82
C SER A 611 16.35 26.72 -26.45
N TYR A 612 16.10 25.87 -25.45
CA TYR A 612 15.90 26.28 -24.06
C TYR A 612 17.16 26.96 -23.49
N ALA A 613 18.34 26.35 -23.70
CA ALA A 613 19.60 26.91 -23.22
C ALA A 613 19.93 28.26 -23.87
N GLU A 614 19.62 28.43 -25.15
CA GLU A 614 19.76 29.71 -25.87
C GLU A 614 18.77 30.76 -25.36
N ALA A 615 17.48 30.42 -25.26
CA ALA A 615 16.41 31.34 -24.85
C ALA A 615 16.68 31.96 -23.47
N PHE A 616 17.23 31.18 -22.54
CA PHE A 616 17.56 31.65 -21.18
C PHE A 616 19.03 32.08 -21.02
N GLY A 617 19.81 32.11 -22.11
CA GLY A 617 21.21 32.53 -22.12
C GLY A 617 22.08 31.74 -21.16
N LEU A 618 21.93 30.41 -21.17
CA LEU A 618 22.62 29.49 -20.25
C LEU A 618 23.98 29.06 -20.77
N LEU A 619 24.19 29.06 -22.10
CA LEU A 619 25.43 28.58 -22.72
C LEU A 619 26.71 29.22 -22.14
N PRO A 620 26.77 30.53 -21.83
CA PRO A 620 27.97 31.13 -21.22
C PRO A 620 28.30 30.63 -19.82
N LEU A 621 27.34 30.00 -19.13
CA LEU A 621 27.53 29.43 -17.79
C LEU A 621 28.11 28.01 -17.84
N ILE A 622 28.12 27.37 -19.02
CA ILE A 622 28.42 25.95 -19.19
C ILE A 622 29.86 25.76 -19.65
N GLU A 623 30.66 25.13 -18.79
CA GLU A 623 31.99 24.64 -19.12
C GLU A 623 31.88 23.21 -19.68
N LEU A 624 31.87 23.10 -21.01
CA LEU A 624 31.88 21.82 -21.73
C LEU A 624 33.24 21.11 -21.65
N ASN A 625 33.26 19.82 -22.01
CA ASN A 625 34.44 18.94 -21.98
C ASN A 625 35.12 18.89 -20.59
N THR A 626 34.39 19.17 -19.53
CA THR A 626 34.92 19.33 -18.17
C THR A 626 34.25 18.36 -17.22
N SER A 627 35.01 17.36 -16.79
CA SER A 627 34.59 16.35 -15.82
C SER A 627 34.78 16.87 -14.40
N VAL A 628 33.75 16.70 -13.57
CA VAL A 628 33.89 16.80 -12.11
C VAL A 628 34.38 15.45 -11.61
N ASP A 629 35.63 15.41 -11.16
CA ASP A 629 36.28 14.19 -10.73
C ASP A 629 36.07 13.93 -9.24
N ARG A 630 36.01 14.98 -8.42
CA ARG A 630 35.74 14.87 -6.98
C ARG A 630 35.07 16.12 -6.44
N VAL A 631 34.19 15.94 -5.45
CA VAL A 631 33.58 16.99 -4.63
C VAL A 631 33.98 16.72 -3.18
N MET A 632 34.49 17.74 -2.50
CA MET A 632 34.89 17.67 -1.10
C MET A 632 34.34 18.86 -0.33
N LYS A 633 34.03 18.68 0.96
CA LYS A 633 33.74 19.80 1.84
C LYS A 633 35.03 20.28 2.50
N ILE A 634 35.41 21.55 2.27
CA ILE A 634 36.59 22.18 2.87
C ILE A 634 36.12 23.38 3.70
N GLY A 635 36.17 23.25 5.02
CA GLY A 635 35.56 24.22 5.92
C GLY A 635 34.06 24.32 5.65
N ASP A 636 33.61 25.48 5.18
CA ASP A 636 32.21 25.72 4.81
C ASP A 636 31.96 25.81 3.29
N GLU A 637 32.99 25.58 2.47
CA GLU A 637 32.90 25.56 0.99
C GLU A 637 32.92 24.13 0.45
N TRP A 638 32.48 24.00 -0.79
CA TRP A 638 32.66 22.80 -1.61
C TRP A 638 33.79 23.04 -2.60
N GLU A 639 34.82 22.19 -2.54
CA GLU A 639 35.92 22.19 -3.50
C GLU A 639 35.67 21.08 -4.53
N LEU A 640 35.63 21.45 -5.80
CA LEU A 640 35.54 20.55 -6.93
C LEU A 640 36.93 20.35 -7.54
N VAL A 641 37.30 19.09 -7.78
CA VAL A 641 38.46 18.73 -8.61
C VAL A 641 37.97 18.48 -10.02
N LEU A 642 38.55 19.19 -10.98
CA LEU A 642 38.06 19.29 -12.35
C LEU A 642 39.14 18.80 -13.32
N SER A 643 38.72 18.13 -14.40
CA SER A 643 39.59 17.78 -15.53
C SER A 643 38.94 18.11 -16.86
N LYS A 644 39.73 18.69 -17.77
CA LYS A 644 39.34 19.04 -19.13
C LYS A 644 40.32 18.43 -20.12
N TYR A 645 39.79 17.89 -21.21
CA TYR A 645 40.57 17.22 -22.24
C TYR A 645 40.34 17.90 -23.59
N ASP A 646 41.38 18.55 -24.11
CA ASP A 646 41.38 19.13 -25.46
C ASP A 646 42.06 18.15 -26.41
N ILE A 647 41.32 17.63 -27.40
CA ILE A 647 41.83 16.68 -28.40
C ILE A 647 42.22 17.45 -29.67
N TYR A 648 43.48 17.35 -30.09
CA TYR A 648 43.99 18.03 -31.27
C TYR A 648 44.05 17.11 -32.49
N PRO A 649 43.78 17.62 -33.70
CA PRO A 649 43.95 16.88 -34.95
C PRO A 649 45.36 16.33 -35.17
N SER A 650 46.37 16.94 -34.54
CA SER A 650 47.78 16.52 -34.57
C SER A 650 48.07 15.19 -33.87
N GLY A 651 47.06 14.55 -33.25
CA GLY A 651 47.23 13.28 -32.54
C GLY A 651 47.64 13.45 -31.07
N PHE A 652 47.49 14.66 -30.51
CA PHE A 652 47.80 14.94 -29.11
C PHE A 652 46.55 15.30 -28.32
N VAL A 653 46.58 15.04 -27.01
CA VAL A 653 45.54 15.45 -26.05
C VAL A 653 46.19 16.28 -24.96
N ARG A 654 45.64 17.46 -24.72
CA ARG A 654 45.99 18.28 -23.55
C ARG A 654 45.00 18.03 -22.44
N GLU A 655 45.50 17.54 -21.32
CA GLU A 655 44.76 17.49 -20.07
C GLU A 655 45.02 18.76 -19.28
N THR A 656 43.97 19.41 -18.82
CA THR A 656 44.02 20.52 -17.86
C THR A 656 43.26 20.11 -16.60
N ARG A 657 43.90 20.15 -15.43
CA ARG A 657 43.28 19.87 -14.13
C ARG A 657 43.39 21.07 -13.19
N TRP A 658 42.37 21.32 -12.40
CA TRP A 658 42.36 22.40 -11.40
C TRP A 658 41.36 22.13 -10.29
N ARG A 659 41.35 23.02 -9.30
CA ARG A 659 40.37 23.03 -8.22
C ARG A 659 39.60 24.33 -8.22
N GLU A 660 38.32 24.27 -7.88
CA GLU A 660 37.46 25.43 -7.82
C GLU A 660 36.50 25.31 -6.64
N ARG A 661 36.25 26.41 -5.93
CA ARG A 661 35.45 26.42 -4.70
C ARG A 661 34.12 27.13 -4.90
N PHE A 662 33.09 26.57 -4.25
CA PHE A 662 31.71 27.03 -4.34
C PHE A 662 31.05 27.04 -2.95
N ASP A 663 30.07 27.93 -2.77
CA ASP A 663 29.27 27.97 -1.56
C ASP A 663 28.28 26.78 -1.52
N ALA A 664 27.78 26.38 -2.69
CA ALA A 664 26.81 25.30 -2.82
C ALA A 664 26.99 24.50 -4.13
N VAL A 665 26.46 23.27 -4.15
CA VAL A 665 26.56 22.33 -5.27
C VAL A 665 25.20 21.69 -5.56
N VAL A 666 24.81 21.65 -6.83
CA VAL A 666 23.69 20.84 -7.33
C VAL A 666 24.22 19.63 -8.09
N ALA A 667 23.93 18.44 -7.59
CA ALA A 667 24.21 17.17 -8.27
C ALA A 667 23.13 16.86 -9.31
N ALA A 668 23.38 17.22 -10.58
CA ALA A 668 22.43 17.12 -11.69
C ALA A 668 22.88 16.16 -12.82
N SER A 669 23.80 15.23 -12.54
CA SER A 669 24.43 14.36 -13.55
C SER A 669 23.52 13.25 -14.10
N GLY A 670 22.34 13.06 -13.49
CA GLY A 670 21.34 12.05 -13.84
C GLY A 670 21.68 10.64 -13.35
N LEU A 671 20.66 9.77 -13.31
CA LEU A 671 20.72 8.42 -12.72
C LEU A 671 21.13 7.31 -13.70
N HIS A 672 21.02 7.55 -15.00
CA HIS A 672 21.21 6.53 -16.03
C HIS A 672 22.65 6.50 -16.56
N GLN A 673 23.62 6.65 -15.66
CA GLN A 673 25.03 6.73 -16.02
C GLN A 673 25.75 5.40 -15.86
N ASP A 674 25.61 4.72 -14.72
CA ASP A 674 26.38 3.51 -14.42
C ASP A 674 25.54 2.25 -14.64
N PRO A 675 25.81 1.45 -15.69
CA PRO A 675 25.09 0.21 -15.95
C PRO A 675 25.04 -0.70 -14.73
N TYR A 676 23.91 -1.35 -14.49
CA TYR A 676 23.83 -2.43 -13.50
C TYR A 676 23.74 -3.77 -14.20
N VAL A 677 24.74 -4.63 -13.98
CA VAL A 677 24.73 -6.05 -14.36
C VAL A 677 24.82 -6.88 -13.07
N PRO A 678 23.81 -7.71 -12.75
CA PRO A 678 23.78 -8.50 -11.53
C PRO A 678 24.87 -9.58 -11.51
N ASP A 679 25.26 -9.99 -10.31
CA ASP A 679 26.15 -11.14 -10.11
C ASP A 679 25.35 -12.44 -10.22
N ILE A 680 25.32 -12.99 -11.43
CA ILE A 680 24.68 -14.27 -11.74
C ILE A 680 25.76 -15.33 -11.80
N LYS A 681 25.45 -16.51 -11.25
CA LYS A 681 26.37 -17.67 -11.21
C LYS A 681 27.01 -17.89 -12.59
N ASP A 682 28.34 -17.97 -12.58
CA ASP A 682 29.21 -18.25 -13.74
C ASP A 682 29.21 -17.17 -14.87
N LEU A 683 28.49 -16.05 -14.71
CA LEU A 683 28.44 -14.97 -15.70
C LEU A 683 29.82 -14.35 -15.97
N ALA A 684 30.62 -14.14 -14.93
CA ALA A 684 31.97 -13.57 -15.10
C ALA A 684 32.88 -14.50 -15.95
N ALA A 685 32.80 -15.81 -15.71
CA ALA A 685 33.54 -16.80 -16.49
C ALA A 685 33.03 -16.89 -17.93
N TYR A 686 31.70 -16.89 -18.13
CA TYR A 686 31.08 -16.84 -19.46
C TYR A 686 31.51 -15.61 -20.25
N ASN A 687 31.47 -14.43 -19.63
CA ASN A 687 31.88 -13.18 -20.25
C ASN A 687 33.38 -13.16 -20.60
N LYS A 688 34.23 -13.85 -19.83
CA LYS A 688 35.64 -14.00 -20.15
C LYS A 688 35.87 -14.85 -21.40
N MET A 689 35.07 -15.91 -21.59
CA MET A 689 35.14 -16.78 -22.77
C MET A 689 34.55 -16.13 -24.02
N TRP A 690 33.45 -15.38 -23.88
CA TRP A 690 32.78 -14.69 -24.99
C TRP A 690 32.55 -13.20 -24.69
N PRO A 691 33.63 -12.39 -24.69
CA PRO A 691 33.57 -10.99 -24.29
C PRO A 691 32.74 -10.10 -25.22
N THR A 692 32.47 -10.52 -26.46
CA THR A 692 31.62 -9.77 -27.40
C THR A 692 30.14 -10.08 -27.24
N LYS A 693 29.77 -11.26 -26.72
CA LYS A 693 28.37 -11.68 -26.60
C LYS A 693 27.60 -10.95 -25.52
N VAL A 694 28.25 -10.37 -24.51
CA VAL A 694 27.57 -9.74 -23.37
C VAL A 694 27.64 -8.23 -23.45
N ALA A 695 26.51 -7.55 -23.40
CA ALA A 695 26.41 -6.10 -23.35
C ALA A 695 25.34 -5.65 -22.37
N HIS A 696 25.41 -4.39 -21.94
CA HIS A 696 24.30 -3.72 -21.27
C HIS A 696 23.47 -2.93 -22.29
N SER A 697 22.19 -2.66 -21.99
CA SER A 697 21.30 -1.83 -22.84
C SER A 697 21.92 -0.48 -23.24
N LYS A 698 22.73 0.13 -22.37
CA LYS A 698 23.50 1.36 -22.63
C LYS A 698 24.40 1.30 -23.89
N GLN A 699 24.79 0.10 -24.32
CA GLN A 699 25.64 -0.13 -25.49
C GLN A 699 24.85 -0.41 -26.77
N PHE A 700 23.53 -0.55 -26.70
CA PHE A 700 22.69 -0.70 -27.89
C PHE A 700 22.73 0.59 -28.73
N ARG A 701 22.72 0.44 -30.07
CA ARG A 701 22.84 1.56 -31.00
C ARG A 701 21.90 1.48 -32.18
N ARG A 702 21.93 0.35 -32.90
CA ARG A 702 21.19 0.15 -34.14
C ARG A 702 20.71 -1.31 -34.22
N PRO A 703 19.49 -1.57 -34.68
CA PRO A 703 18.95 -2.93 -34.76
C PRO A 703 19.61 -3.79 -35.86
N GLU A 704 20.12 -3.19 -36.94
CA GLU A 704 20.73 -3.90 -38.08
C GLU A 704 22.00 -4.64 -37.70
N ASP A 705 22.71 -4.16 -36.67
CA ASP A 705 23.91 -4.80 -36.11
C ASP A 705 23.61 -6.22 -35.55
N PHE A 706 22.32 -6.56 -35.40
CA PHE A 706 21.82 -7.83 -34.90
C PHE A 706 21.04 -8.64 -35.94
N LYS A 707 21.18 -8.30 -37.23
CA LYS A 707 20.60 -9.09 -38.32
C LYS A 707 21.00 -10.57 -38.22
N ASP A 708 20.01 -11.45 -38.32
CA ASP A 708 20.14 -12.92 -38.28
C ASP A 708 20.74 -13.51 -36.99
N LYS A 709 20.87 -12.71 -35.92
CA LYS A 709 21.40 -13.15 -34.61
C LYS A 709 20.33 -13.66 -33.67
N ASN A 710 20.67 -14.62 -32.82
CA ASN A 710 19.87 -15.04 -31.67
C ASN A 710 20.18 -14.14 -30.46
N VAL A 711 19.20 -13.37 -29.99
CA VAL A 711 19.39 -12.36 -28.96
C VAL A 711 18.67 -12.73 -27.66
N LEU A 712 19.40 -12.72 -26.55
CA LEU A 712 18.84 -12.81 -25.19
C LEU A 712 18.78 -11.42 -24.55
N ILE A 713 17.63 -11.02 -24.06
CA ILE A 713 17.41 -9.80 -23.30
C ILE A 713 17.11 -10.19 -21.85
N VAL A 714 17.96 -9.77 -20.91
CA VAL A 714 17.78 -10.01 -19.48
C VAL A 714 17.18 -8.75 -18.86
N GLY A 715 15.89 -8.79 -18.52
CA GLY A 715 15.11 -7.67 -18.00
C GLY A 715 13.98 -7.25 -18.95
N VAL A 716 12.77 -7.09 -18.40
CA VAL A 716 11.53 -6.77 -19.14
C VAL A 716 10.99 -5.36 -18.84
N GLY A 717 11.85 -4.46 -18.35
CA GLY A 717 11.52 -3.04 -18.18
C GLY A 717 11.44 -2.28 -19.52
N ILE A 718 11.32 -0.95 -19.46
CA ILE A 718 11.17 -0.07 -20.64
C ILE A 718 12.26 -0.34 -21.69
N SER A 719 13.54 -0.35 -21.29
CA SER A 719 14.65 -0.62 -22.23
C SER A 719 14.59 -2.01 -22.86
N GLY A 720 14.15 -3.04 -22.10
CA GLY A 720 14.06 -4.40 -22.61
C GLY A 720 12.96 -4.54 -23.66
N VAL A 721 11.79 -3.94 -23.39
CA VAL A 721 10.68 -3.87 -24.34
C VAL A 721 11.07 -3.12 -25.60
N ASP A 722 11.70 -1.95 -25.46
CA ASP A 722 12.05 -1.11 -26.60
C ASP A 722 13.14 -1.74 -27.50
N ILE A 723 14.15 -2.36 -26.89
CA ILE A 723 15.16 -3.13 -27.63
C ILE A 723 14.52 -4.34 -28.33
N ALA A 724 13.64 -5.09 -27.65
CA ALA A 724 12.94 -6.22 -28.27
C ALA A 724 12.13 -5.79 -29.51
N ARG A 725 11.42 -4.67 -29.43
CA ARG A 725 10.70 -4.08 -30.56
C ARG A 725 11.62 -3.65 -31.69
N SER A 726 12.72 -2.97 -31.35
CA SER A 726 13.70 -2.49 -32.33
C SER A 726 14.34 -3.65 -33.11
N LEU A 727 14.55 -4.80 -32.46
CA LEU A 727 15.13 -5.99 -33.08
C LEU A 727 14.16 -6.76 -34.00
N ASP A 728 12.87 -6.43 -33.97
CA ASP A 728 11.85 -7.11 -34.76
C ASP A 728 12.11 -6.98 -36.27
N GLY A 729 12.07 -8.08 -37.01
CA GLY A 729 12.41 -8.11 -38.44
C GLY A 729 13.91 -7.99 -38.76
N PHE A 730 14.79 -7.92 -37.75
CA PHE A 730 16.25 -8.00 -37.93
C PHE A 730 16.82 -9.26 -37.27
N ALA A 731 16.56 -9.46 -35.97
CA ALA A 731 17.07 -10.61 -35.23
C ALA A 731 16.40 -11.92 -35.69
N LYS A 732 17.17 -13.01 -35.70
CA LYS A 732 16.67 -14.36 -36.03
C LYS A 732 15.73 -14.90 -34.94
N SER A 733 16.09 -14.67 -33.68
CA SER A 733 15.26 -15.02 -32.54
C SER A 733 15.49 -14.05 -31.38
N ILE A 734 14.45 -13.81 -30.59
CA ILE A 734 14.49 -12.94 -29.42
C ILE A 734 13.99 -13.75 -28.23
N VAL A 735 14.82 -13.86 -27.20
CA VAL A 735 14.46 -14.44 -25.90
C VAL A 735 14.51 -13.34 -24.86
N MET A 736 13.46 -13.19 -24.05
CA MET A 736 13.45 -12.26 -22.92
C MET A 736 13.39 -13.04 -21.60
N ALA A 737 14.28 -12.73 -20.67
CA ALA A 737 14.32 -13.31 -19.33
C ALA A 737 13.92 -12.28 -18.27
N TYR A 738 13.22 -12.71 -17.21
CA TYR A 738 12.72 -11.82 -16.15
C TYR A 738 12.99 -12.39 -14.75
N LYS A 739 13.20 -11.51 -13.77
CA LYS A 739 13.33 -11.85 -12.34
C LYS A 739 11.98 -11.60 -11.67
N ASP A 740 11.54 -12.49 -10.77
CA ASP A 740 10.26 -12.53 -10.04
C ASP A 740 9.04 -13.08 -10.81
N SER A 741 8.04 -13.62 -10.10
CA SER A 741 6.79 -14.05 -10.72
C SER A 741 6.03 -12.83 -11.27
N PHE A 742 5.61 -12.86 -12.53
CA PHE A 742 4.54 -12.02 -13.07
C PHE A 742 3.22 -12.28 -12.32
N THR A 743 3.09 -11.82 -11.07
CA THR A 743 1.92 -12.05 -10.21
C THR A 743 0.75 -11.12 -10.52
N SER A 744 0.65 -10.69 -11.77
CA SER A 744 -0.62 -10.65 -12.51
C SER A 744 -0.39 -11.34 -13.86
N PRO A 745 -0.76 -12.62 -14.01
CA PRO A 745 -0.62 -13.35 -15.26
C PRO A 745 -1.41 -12.74 -16.43
N PHE A 746 -2.38 -11.86 -16.15
CA PHE A 746 -3.31 -11.33 -17.16
C PHE A 746 -3.14 -9.84 -17.50
N MET A 747 -2.38 -9.04 -16.74
CA MET A 747 -2.28 -7.60 -17.03
C MET A 747 -0.86 -7.20 -17.45
N VAL A 748 0.18 -7.56 -16.69
CA VAL A 748 1.56 -7.19 -17.05
C VAL A 748 2.09 -8.08 -18.16
N ILE A 749 1.75 -9.39 -18.17
CA ILE A 749 2.04 -10.25 -19.33
C ILE A 749 1.30 -9.74 -20.56
N ASN A 750 -0.01 -9.46 -20.49
CA ASN A 750 -0.74 -9.01 -21.68
C ASN A 750 -0.28 -7.63 -22.18
N ILE A 751 0.03 -6.68 -21.29
CA ILE A 751 0.54 -5.35 -21.69
C ILE A 751 1.95 -5.44 -22.25
N ILE A 752 2.86 -6.22 -21.65
CA ILE A 752 4.21 -6.38 -22.21
C ILE A 752 4.14 -7.22 -23.50
N ARG A 753 3.33 -8.28 -23.50
CA ARG A 753 3.15 -9.16 -24.66
C ARG A 753 2.48 -8.44 -25.83
N SER A 754 1.56 -7.52 -25.57
CA SER A 754 0.99 -6.66 -26.61
C SER A 754 2.01 -5.66 -27.15
N LYS A 755 3.12 -5.42 -26.43
CA LYS A 755 4.14 -4.42 -26.78
C LYS A 755 5.38 -4.99 -27.42
N ILE A 756 5.62 -6.30 -27.38
CA ILE A 756 6.82 -6.94 -27.95
C ILE A 756 6.45 -7.81 -29.16
N PRO A 757 7.42 -8.16 -30.03
CA PRO A 757 7.16 -9.00 -31.19
C PRO A 757 6.54 -10.35 -30.81
N LYS A 758 5.56 -10.80 -31.60
CA LYS A 758 4.79 -12.03 -31.31
C LYS A 758 5.67 -13.28 -31.16
N ASP A 759 6.76 -13.35 -31.91
CA ASP A 759 7.69 -14.48 -31.93
C ASP A 759 8.76 -14.42 -30.81
N THR A 760 8.71 -13.39 -29.96
CA THR A 760 9.60 -13.30 -28.79
C THR A 760 9.30 -14.43 -27.81
N VAL A 761 10.31 -15.18 -27.40
CA VAL A 761 10.18 -16.23 -26.37
C VAL A 761 10.41 -15.61 -25.00
N ILE A 762 9.48 -15.79 -24.06
CA ILE A 762 9.65 -15.35 -22.68
C ILE A 762 10.12 -16.52 -21.82
N LYS A 763 11.16 -16.30 -21.02
CA LYS A 763 11.77 -17.27 -20.10
C LYS A 763 11.82 -16.70 -18.68
N PRO A 764 11.78 -17.53 -17.63
CA PRO A 764 11.95 -17.06 -16.26
C PRO A 764 13.39 -16.62 -15.99
N GLU A 765 13.73 -16.37 -14.73
CA GLU A 765 15.02 -15.77 -14.35
C GLU A 765 16.20 -16.60 -14.84
N VAL A 766 17.24 -15.94 -15.37
CA VAL A 766 18.52 -16.59 -15.64
C VAL A 766 19.21 -16.88 -14.31
N VAL A 767 19.42 -18.15 -14.00
CA VAL A 767 20.02 -18.59 -12.74
C VAL A 767 21.50 -18.95 -12.86
N SER A 768 21.97 -19.35 -14.04
CA SER A 768 23.40 -19.59 -14.30
C SER A 768 23.78 -19.45 -15.77
N PHE A 769 25.06 -19.16 -16.00
CA PHE A 769 25.72 -19.20 -17.31
C PHE A 769 26.60 -20.44 -17.47
N SER A 770 26.12 -21.57 -16.93
CA SER A 770 26.76 -22.87 -16.96
C SER A 770 25.73 -23.98 -17.20
N ASN A 771 26.20 -25.14 -17.66
CA ASN A 771 25.37 -26.34 -17.70
C ASN A 771 25.14 -26.94 -16.30
N ALA A 772 24.35 -28.02 -16.22
CA ALA A 772 23.99 -28.70 -14.97
C ALA A 772 25.20 -29.22 -14.16
N ASN A 773 26.33 -29.48 -14.82
CA ASN A 773 27.58 -29.91 -14.19
C ASN A 773 28.46 -28.73 -13.74
N GLY A 774 27.99 -27.49 -13.90
CA GLY A 774 28.75 -26.28 -13.58
C GLY A 774 29.81 -25.91 -14.63
N GLN A 775 29.78 -26.50 -15.82
CA GLN A 775 30.73 -26.16 -16.89
C GLN A 775 30.20 -24.99 -17.73
N VAL A 776 31.09 -24.05 -18.05
CA VAL A 776 30.79 -22.89 -18.91
C VAL A 776 31.05 -23.29 -20.37
N ASP A 777 30.02 -23.80 -21.03
CA ASP A 777 30.06 -24.38 -22.38
C ASP A 777 29.16 -23.63 -23.39
N GLY A 778 28.73 -22.42 -23.04
CA GLY A 778 27.76 -21.63 -23.80
C GLY A 778 26.32 -21.76 -23.29
N THR A 779 26.05 -22.70 -22.37
CA THR A 779 24.73 -22.88 -21.76
C THR A 779 24.33 -21.70 -20.87
N ILE A 780 23.10 -21.24 -21.03
CA ILE A 780 22.41 -20.30 -20.14
C ILE A 780 21.19 -21.02 -19.58
N THR A 781 21.15 -21.20 -18.26
CA THR A 781 20.11 -21.97 -17.56
C THR A 781 19.12 -21.04 -16.87
N PHE A 782 17.84 -21.35 -17.01
CA PHE A 782 16.73 -20.60 -16.43
C PHE A 782 16.17 -21.28 -15.18
N GLN A 783 15.42 -20.52 -14.38
CA GLN A 783 14.85 -20.97 -13.11
C GLN A 783 13.91 -22.19 -13.25
N ASP A 784 13.25 -22.36 -14.39
CA ASP A 784 12.39 -23.52 -14.68
C ASP A 784 13.16 -24.79 -15.09
N GLY A 785 14.50 -24.74 -15.07
CA GLY A 785 15.38 -25.83 -15.48
C GLY A 785 15.59 -25.93 -16.99
N THR A 786 14.92 -25.09 -17.79
CA THR A 786 15.20 -25.02 -19.24
C THR A 786 16.52 -24.28 -19.49
N PHE A 787 17.10 -24.46 -20.68
CA PHE A 787 18.35 -23.80 -21.06
C PHE A 787 18.38 -23.45 -22.55
N ILE A 788 19.29 -22.54 -22.91
CA ILE A 788 19.66 -22.22 -24.29
C ILE A 788 21.18 -22.23 -24.46
N LYS A 789 21.67 -22.53 -25.67
CA LYS A 789 23.11 -22.54 -26.01
C LYS A 789 23.47 -21.61 -27.17
N ASP A 790 22.60 -21.55 -28.18
CA ASP A 790 22.86 -20.81 -29.42
C ASP A 790 22.47 -19.33 -29.29
N VAL A 791 23.19 -18.59 -28.43
CA VAL A 791 22.98 -17.15 -28.23
C VAL A 791 24.16 -16.36 -28.79
N ASP A 792 23.88 -15.40 -29.66
CA ASP A 792 24.89 -14.55 -30.31
C ASP A 792 25.09 -13.23 -29.57
N GLN A 793 24.03 -12.71 -28.96
CA GLN A 793 24.07 -11.46 -28.20
C GLN A 793 23.20 -11.54 -26.94
N ILE A 794 23.70 -10.97 -25.86
CA ILE A 794 23.05 -10.86 -24.56
C ILE A 794 23.00 -9.39 -24.18
N PHE A 795 21.81 -8.86 -23.92
CA PHE A 795 21.59 -7.52 -23.41
C PHE A 795 21.05 -7.56 -21.99
N PHE A 796 21.85 -7.08 -21.05
CA PHE A 796 21.37 -6.75 -19.72
C PHE A 796 20.58 -5.44 -19.76
N CYS A 797 19.25 -5.55 -19.67
CA CYS A 797 18.30 -4.46 -19.54
C CYS A 797 17.86 -4.31 -18.08
N THR A 798 18.84 -4.34 -17.18
CA THR A 798 18.67 -4.44 -15.72
C THR A 798 18.79 -3.09 -15.02
N GLY A 799 18.73 -1.99 -15.76
CA GLY A 799 18.76 -0.63 -15.22
C GLY A 799 20.16 -0.18 -14.83
N TYR A 800 20.22 0.82 -13.95
CA TYR A 800 21.46 1.52 -13.59
C TYR A 800 21.68 1.49 -12.08
N LYS A 801 22.92 1.72 -11.65
CA LYS A 801 23.28 2.02 -10.26
C LYS A 801 23.48 3.52 -10.14
N ASN A 802 23.09 4.08 -9.00
CA ASN A 802 23.52 5.43 -8.68
C ASN A 802 24.89 5.36 -7.98
N SER A 803 25.99 5.55 -8.72
CA SER A 803 27.33 5.47 -8.12
C SER A 803 27.86 6.81 -7.59
N LEU A 804 27.38 7.93 -8.16
CA LEU A 804 27.83 9.31 -7.90
C LEU A 804 29.33 9.37 -7.58
N GLY A 805 30.16 8.80 -8.46
CA GLY A 805 31.58 8.57 -8.19
C GLY A 805 32.34 9.83 -7.78
N TYR A 806 31.96 11.01 -8.26
CA TYR A 806 32.57 12.28 -7.85
C TYR A 806 32.27 12.67 -6.38
N LEU A 807 31.31 12.03 -5.71
CA LEU A 807 31.05 12.17 -4.27
C LEU A 807 31.78 11.10 -3.44
N ASP A 808 32.73 10.35 -4.01
CA ASP A 808 33.48 9.35 -3.25
C ASP A 808 34.22 9.99 -2.07
N GLY A 809 34.10 9.35 -0.90
CA GLY A 809 34.53 9.91 0.38
C GLY A 809 33.46 10.73 1.12
N LEU A 810 32.38 11.16 0.47
CA LEU A 810 31.18 11.71 1.13
C LEU A 810 30.11 10.64 1.34
N ILE A 811 30.13 9.60 0.51
CA ILE A 811 29.14 8.51 0.53
C ILE A 811 29.38 7.55 1.71
N ILE A 812 28.31 7.30 2.48
CA ILE A 812 28.14 6.17 3.39
C ILE A 812 27.15 5.22 2.72
N ARG A 813 27.43 3.92 2.61
CA ARG A 813 26.45 3.01 2.00
C ARG A 813 25.32 2.69 2.96
N GLU A 814 24.14 2.43 2.41
CA GLU A 814 22.99 1.95 3.18
C GLU A 814 23.32 0.74 4.08
N ASN A 815 24.07 -0.24 3.58
CA ASN A 815 24.46 -1.42 4.35
C ASN A 815 25.59 -1.18 5.36
N GLU A 816 26.33 -0.07 5.22
CA GLU A 816 27.39 0.35 6.14
C GLU A 816 26.84 1.28 7.24
N TYR A 817 25.70 1.93 6.97
CA TYR A 817 25.03 2.82 7.90
C TYR A 817 24.16 2.04 8.89
N GLN A 818 24.53 2.08 10.17
CA GLN A 818 23.75 1.50 11.26
C GLN A 818 23.23 2.62 12.17
N SER A 819 22.03 3.14 11.87
CA SER A 819 21.41 4.17 12.72
C SER A 819 21.00 3.57 14.07
N THR A 820 21.31 4.30 15.15
CA THR A 820 20.69 4.08 16.48
C THR A 820 19.82 5.25 16.92
N SER A 821 19.76 6.31 16.11
CA SER A 821 19.12 7.59 16.42
C SER A 821 17.67 7.64 15.95
N GLN A 822 16.83 8.36 16.71
CA GLN A 822 15.46 8.69 16.35
C GLN A 822 15.29 10.22 16.39
N PRO A 823 14.92 10.88 15.27
CA PRO A 823 14.57 10.30 13.96
C PRO A 823 15.79 9.76 13.16
N PRO A 824 15.59 8.87 12.16
CA PRO A 824 16.64 8.37 11.28
C PRO A 824 17.48 9.50 10.64
N PHE A 825 18.75 9.20 10.36
CA PHE A 825 19.72 10.12 9.75
C PHE A 825 20.15 11.34 10.59
N ALA A 826 19.58 11.53 11.79
CA ALA A 826 19.97 12.62 12.69
C ALA A 826 21.44 12.55 13.16
N ASP A 827 22.05 11.36 13.14
CA ASP A 827 23.46 11.12 13.47
C ASP A 827 24.39 11.08 12.25
N VAL A 828 23.87 11.30 11.04
CA VAL A 828 24.71 11.34 9.84
C VAL A 828 25.64 12.54 9.93
N PRO A 829 26.97 12.36 9.84
CA PRO A 829 27.89 13.47 9.91
C PRO A 829 27.61 14.52 8.83
N LYS A 830 27.92 15.78 9.13
CA LYS A 830 27.76 16.91 8.20
C LYS A 830 28.36 16.56 6.83
N SER A 831 27.67 16.93 5.75
CA SER A 831 28.05 16.70 4.33
C SER A 831 28.06 15.24 3.86
N LYS A 832 27.85 14.25 4.74
CA LYS A 832 27.81 12.84 4.34
C LYS A 832 26.47 12.49 3.70
N VAL A 833 26.55 11.69 2.65
CA VAL A 833 25.41 11.22 1.86
C VAL A 833 25.23 9.74 2.16
N VAL A 834 24.07 9.34 2.69
CA VAL A 834 23.71 7.93 2.80
C VAL A 834 23.13 7.50 1.45
N LEU A 835 23.89 6.72 0.68
CA LEU A 835 23.52 6.33 -0.67
C LEU A 835 22.93 4.92 -0.67
N GLY A 836 21.65 4.83 -1.03
CA GLY A 836 20.98 3.58 -1.35
C GLY A 836 21.35 3.10 -2.75
N ARG A 837 20.79 1.96 -3.17
CA ARG A 837 21.06 1.38 -4.50
C ARG A 837 20.68 2.32 -5.65
N GLU A 838 19.57 3.03 -5.49
CA GLU A 838 18.94 3.82 -6.55
C GLU A 838 18.97 5.32 -6.25
N TYR A 839 19.00 5.73 -4.97
CA TYR A 839 18.91 7.14 -4.58
C TYR A 839 19.57 7.47 -3.23
N ALA A 840 19.76 8.76 -2.95
CA ALA A 840 20.23 9.24 -1.66
C ALA A 840 19.10 9.15 -0.61
N LEU A 841 19.38 8.56 0.54
CA LEU A 841 18.37 8.23 1.54
C LEU A 841 18.11 9.37 2.54
N ASN A 842 19.12 10.23 2.77
CA ASN A 842 19.13 11.29 3.78
C ASN A 842 18.91 12.70 3.18
N THR A 843 17.93 12.82 2.29
CA THR A 843 17.52 14.08 1.66
C THR A 843 16.11 14.50 2.09
N TYR A 844 15.92 15.77 2.42
CA TYR A 844 14.61 16.40 2.64
C TYR A 844 13.96 16.77 1.30
N HIS A 845 12.71 16.35 1.11
CA HIS A 845 11.98 16.45 -0.14
C HIS A 845 12.81 15.97 -1.33
N GLU A 846 13.53 14.85 -1.22
CA GLU A 846 14.37 14.27 -2.30
C GLU A 846 15.45 15.20 -2.91
N VAL A 847 15.63 16.40 -2.36
CA VAL A 847 16.45 17.48 -2.93
C VAL A 847 17.54 17.89 -1.96
N PHE A 848 17.19 18.34 -0.77
CA PHE A 848 18.12 18.99 0.14
C PHE A 848 18.82 17.95 1.01
N LEU A 849 20.16 17.87 1.00
CA LEU A 849 20.86 17.00 1.93
C LEU A 849 20.61 17.48 3.37
N MET A 850 20.00 16.65 4.21
CA MET A 850 19.54 17.09 5.55
C MET A 850 20.70 17.55 6.44
N SER A 851 21.87 16.91 6.31
CA SER A 851 23.05 17.21 7.11
C SER A 851 23.82 18.45 6.64
N ASP A 852 23.64 18.87 5.38
CA ASP A 852 24.20 20.10 4.81
C ASP A 852 23.42 20.52 3.55
N PRO A 853 22.36 21.36 3.67
CA PRO A 853 21.49 21.78 2.56
C PRO A 853 22.18 22.63 1.48
N THR A 854 23.49 22.88 1.59
CA THR A 854 24.30 23.47 0.51
C THR A 854 24.71 22.43 -0.56
N LEU A 855 24.45 21.14 -0.33
CA LEU A 855 24.48 20.11 -1.37
C LEU A 855 23.05 19.67 -1.66
N CYS A 856 22.60 19.89 -2.89
CA CYS A 856 21.28 19.49 -3.36
C CYS A 856 21.37 18.46 -4.48
N PHE A 857 20.37 17.59 -4.55
CA PHE A 857 20.18 16.65 -5.63
C PHE A 857 18.95 17.03 -6.44
N ILE A 858 18.95 16.70 -7.72
CA ILE A 858 17.79 16.87 -8.59
C ILE A 858 17.55 15.56 -9.33
N ALA A 859 16.28 15.23 -9.57
CA ALA A 859 15.89 14.05 -10.33
C ALA A 859 16.36 12.70 -9.74
N MET A 860 16.27 12.57 -8.41
CA MET A 860 16.63 11.36 -7.67
C MET A 860 15.49 10.35 -7.47
N ALA A 861 14.28 10.64 -7.98
CA ALA A 861 13.06 9.86 -7.73
C ALA A 861 13.01 8.50 -8.46
N ARG A 862 12.28 7.53 -7.89
CA ARG A 862 12.29 6.09 -8.24
C ARG A 862 11.57 5.70 -9.55
N ILE A 863 10.50 6.41 -9.93
CA ILE A 863 9.63 6.06 -11.07
C ILE A 863 8.98 7.36 -11.57
N PHE A 864 8.96 7.61 -12.88
CA PHE A 864 8.42 8.82 -13.55
C PHE A 864 9.07 10.15 -13.18
N SER A 865 9.50 10.85 -14.23
CA SER A 865 10.63 11.75 -14.22
C SER A 865 10.45 12.74 -15.36
N LEU A 866 9.59 13.73 -15.16
CA LEU A 866 9.27 14.74 -16.17
C LEU A 866 9.97 16.06 -15.88
N THR A 867 10.29 16.79 -16.94
CA THR A 867 10.91 18.10 -16.85
C THR A 867 10.15 19.09 -15.95
N PRO A 868 8.80 19.14 -15.86
CA PRO A 868 8.10 20.07 -14.96
C PRO A 868 8.32 19.80 -13.47
N TYR A 869 8.48 18.53 -13.10
CA TYR A 869 8.74 18.16 -11.71
C TYR A 869 10.13 18.64 -11.30
N TYR A 870 11.14 18.42 -12.14
CA TYR A 870 12.51 18.84 -11.90
C TYR A 870 12.69 20.35 -11.96
N ASP A 871 11.98 21.02 -12.86
CA ASP A 871 11.91 22.47 -12.90
C ASP A 871 11.43 23.03 -11.55
N THR A 872 10.43 22.38 -10.94
CA THR A 872 9.93 22.78 -9.62
C THR A 872 10.94 22.52 -8.50
N GLN A 873 11.70 21.43 -8.57
CA GLN A 873 12.84 21.20 -7.66
C GLN A 873 13.91 22.30 -7.81
N ALA A 874 14.23 22.69 -9.05
CA ALA A 874 15.17 23.76 -9.33
C ALA A 874 14.70 25.12 -8.78
N ILE A 875 13.40 25.46 -8.94
CA ILE A 875 12.79 26.64 -8.33
C ILE A 875 12.93 26.59 -6.79
N ALA A 876 12.69 25.42 -6.18
CA ALA A 876 12.82 25.25 -4.74
C ALA A 876 14.25 25.50 -4.26
N ILE A 877 15.26 24.95 -4.94
CA ILE A 877 16.67 25.20 -4.62
C ILE A 877 16.99 26.69 -4.73
N ALA A 878 16.63 27.32 -5.85
CA ALA A 878 16.91 28.73 -6.11
C ALA A 878 16.25 29.65 -5.06
N ARG A 879 14.99 29.40 -4.70
CA ARG A 879 14.29 30.18 -3.66
C ARG A 879 14.89 29.99 -2.28
N VAL A 880 15.27 28.76 -1.92
CA VAL A 880 15.90 28.49 -0.61
C VAL A 880 17.26 29.18 -0.49
N TRP A 881 18.12 29.03 -1.49
CA TRP A 881 19.48 29.60 -1.44
C TRP A 881 19.49 31.13 -1.59
N SER A 882 18.47 31.72 -2.22
CA SER A 882 18.30 33.19 -2.28
C SER A 882 17.59 33.79 -1.06
N GLY A 883 17.16 32.97 -0.10
CA GLY A 883 16.42 33.42 1.09
C GLY A 883 14.97 33.83 0.81
N ASN A 884 14.39 33.34 -0.30
CA ASN A 884 13.00 33.54 -0.70
C ASN A 884 12.08 32.36 -0.33
N ALA A 885 12.65 31.31 0.26
CA ALA A 885 11.98 30.22 0.97
C ALA A 885 12.97 29.65 1.99
N TYR A 886 12.50 28.84 2.93
CA TYR A 886 13.30 28.20 3.96
C TYR A 886 13.05 26.70 3.98
N VAL A 887 14.11 25.93 4.25
CA VAL A 887 13.98 24.55 4.75
C VAL A 887 14.09 24.56 6.27
N PRO A 888 13.46 23.61 6.99
CA PRO A 888 13.62 23.51 8.44
C PRO A 888 15.07 23.21 8.82
N GLU A 889 15.46 23.45 10.08
CA GLU A 889 16.73 22.96 10.60
C GLU A 889 16.84 21.42 10.54
N THR A 890 18.07 20.90 10.58
CA THR A 890 18.36 19.47 10.34
C THR A 890 17.52 18.52 11.18
N ARG A 891 17.30 18.83 12.46
CA ARG A 891 16.47 17.99 13.34
C ARG A 891 15.04 17.84 12.80
N TRP A 892 14.43 18.95 12.40
CA TRP A 892 13.08 18.97 11.85
C TRP A 892 13.01 18.33 10.48
N MET A 893 14.01 18.54 9.61
CA MET A 893 14.08 17.81 8.33
C MET A 893 14.09 16.29 8.55
N CYS A 894 14.94 15.79 9.46
CA CYS A 894 14.99 14.36 9.78
C CYS A 894 13.68 13.86 10.39
N GLN A 895 13.07 14.64 11.29
CA GLN A 895 11.80 14.28 11.93
C GLN A 895 10.65 14.23 10.92
N LEU A 896 10.48 15.28 10.14
CA LEU A 896 9.44 15.37 9.11
C LEU A 896 9.60 14.26 8.07
N GLU A 897 10.82 13.95 7.65
CA GLU A 897 11.06 12.84 6.73
C GLU A 897 10.80 11.47 7.36
N ALA A 898 11.04 11.30 8.66
CA ALA A 898 10.67 10.08 9.37
C ALA A 898 9.16 9.92 9.51
N GLU A 899 8.46 11.01 9.84
CA GLU A 899 7.00 11.08 9.99
C GLU A 899 6.29 10.95 8.64
N PHE A 900 6.90 11.44 7.56
CA PHE A 900 6.42 11.36 6.19
C PHE A 900 6.78 10.02 5.51
N LYS A 901 7.70 9.22 6.07
CA LYS A 901 8.10 7.89 5.57
C LYS A 901 7.54 6.68 6.35
N PRO A 902 6.22 6.48 6.42
CA PRO A 902 5.63 5.15 6.30
C PRO A 902 5.22 4.96 4.84
N GLY A 903 6.23 4.84 3.95
CA GLY A 903 6.05 4.45 2.55
C GLY A 903 4.89 5.13 1.82
N LEU A 904 5.15 6.29 1.18
CA LEU A 904 4.32 6.70 0.04
C LEU A 904 4.16 5.47 -0.86
N PRO A 905 2.91 4.99 -1.11
CA PRO A 905 2.68 3.79 -1.88
C PRO A 905 3.45 3.85 -3.19
N SER A 906 3.95 2.72 -3.68
CA SER A 906 4.53 2.57 -5.02
C SER A 906 3.67 3.19 -6.13
N LYS A 907 2.37 3.38 -5.87
CA LYS A 907 1.39 4.07 -6.73
C LYS A 907 1.39 5.61 -6.67
N ILE A 908 1.76 6.26 -5.54
CA ILE A 908 1.95 7.72 -5.50
C ILE A 908 3.19 8.12 -6.33
N ASN A 909 4.16 7.21 -6.41
CA ASN A 909 5.31 7.36 -7.31
C ASN A 909 4.97 7.37 -8.80
N MET A 910 3.70 7.17 -9.17
CA MET A 910 3.24 7.22 -10.58
C MET A 910 2.37 8.45 -10.88
N CYS A 911 2.13 9.35 -9.91
CA CYS A 911 1.31 10.55 -10.09
C CYS A 911 2.15 11.82 -9.96
N ASP A 912 2.59 12.36 -11.10
CA ASP A 912 3.45 13.55 -11.15
C ASP A 912 2.78 14.80 -10.55
N ILE A 913 1.45 14.94 -10.64
CA ILE A 913 0.70 16.05 -10.03
C ILE A 913 0.88 16.05 -8.52
N ARG A 914 0.62 14.92 -7.84
CA ARG A 914 0.70 14.84 -6.37
C ARG A 914 2.11 15.06 -5.86
N ARG A 915 3.13 14.60 -6.60
CA ARG A 915 4.54 14.86 -6.27
C ARG A 915 4.93 16.32 -6.45
N ARG A 916 4.47 16.95 -7.54
CA ARG A 916 4.75 18.36 -7.83
C ARG A 916 4.02 19.28 -6.85
N GLU A 917 2.81 18.92 -6.44
CA GLU A 917 1.99 19.68 -5.48
C GLU A 917 2.74 19.92 -4.16
N VAL A 918 3.56 18.96 -3.73
CA VAL A 918 4.44 19.12 -2.55
C VAL A 918 5.24 20.40 -2.60
N TYR A 919 5.93 20.67 -3.71
CA TYR A 919 6.72 21.88 -3.84
C TYR A 919 5.88 23.11 -4.16
N VAL A 920 4.84 22.96 -5.00
CA VAL A 920 3.97 24.08 -5.40
C VAL A 920 3.29 24.70 -4.18
N SER A 921 2.60 23.88 -3.38
CA SER A 921 1.93 24.32 -2.16
C SER A 921 2.93 24.88 -1.15
N TRP A 922 4.06 24.20 -0.93
CA TRP A 922 5.09 24.64 0.02
C TRP A 922 5.70 26.01 -0.36
N LEU A 923 6.09 26.19 -1.62
CA LEU A 923 6.71 27.43 -2.11
C LEU A 923 5.73 28.61 -2.10
N ASN A 924 4.51 28.40 -2.57
CA ASN A 924 3.50 29.46 -2.61
C ASN A 924 3.07 29.88 -1.20
N TYR A 925 2.95 28.92 -0.27
CA TYR A 925 2.64 29.22 1.12
C TYR A 925 3.71 30.09 1.76
N GLN A 926 4.99 29.72 1.62
CA GLN A 926 6.09 30.51 2.19
C GLN A 926 6.19 31.90 1.55
N ALA A 927 6.08 32.02 0.23
CA ALA A 927 6.10 33.31 -0.45
C ALA A 927 5.03 34.26 0.10
N ASN A 928 3.80 33.76 0.30
CA ASN A 928 2.71 34.53 0.91
C ASN A 928 3.04 34.93 2.36
N LYS A 929 3.46 33.98 3.20
CA LYS A 929 3.78 34.25 4.61
C LYS A 929 4.97 35.19 4.82
N MET A 930 5.93 35.18 3.90
CA MET A 930 7.10 36.05 3.92
C MET A 930 6.83 37.43 3.31
N GLY A 931 5.61 37.71 2.82
CA GLY A 931 5.28 38.98 2.17
C GLY A 931 5.97 39.19 0.81
N LYS A 932 6.36 38.09 0.15
CA LYS A 932 7.06 38.08 -1.14
C LYS A 932 6.07 37.95 -2.31
N SER A 933 5.13 38.88 -2.38
CA SER A 933 4.07 38.89 -3.42
C SER A 933 4.59 39.23 -4.82
N ASP A 934 5.82 39.73 -4.92
CA ASP A 934 6.56 39.99 -6.15
C ASP A 934 7.10 38.72 -6.82
N LEU A 935 7.24 37.61 -6.07
CA LEU A 935 7.66 36.34 -6.64
C LEU A 935 6.55 35.72 -7.49
N PRO A 936 6.85 35.21 -8.69
CA PRO A 936 5.88 34.51 -9.52
C PRO A 936 5.27 33.31 -8.77
N GLN A 937 3.95 33.18 -8.81
CA GLN A 937 3.29 32.00 -8.24
C GLN A 937 3.70 30.75 -9.03
N VAL A 938 4.11 29.70 -8.32
CA VAL A 938 4.36 28.40 -8.95
C VAL A 938 3.00 27.76 -9.22
N LYS A 939 2.70 27.39 -10.47
CA LYS A 939 1.43 26.77 -10.85
C LYS A 939 1.58 25.25 -10.91
N ASN A 940 0.58 24.47 -10.52
CA ASN A 940 0.56 23.03 -10.83
C ASN A 940 0.14 22.80 -12.30
N PHE A 941 0.06 21.54 -12.75
CA PHE A 941 -0.46 21.17 -14.07
C PHE A 941 -1.92 21.58 -14.24
N ASP A 942 -2.36 21.71 -15.49
CA ASP A 942 -3.77 21.90 -15.84
C ASP A 942 -4.57 20.59 -15.71
N ASP A 943 -5.90 20.70 -15.74
CA ASP A 943 -6.82 19.56 -15.59
C ASP A 943 -6.70 18.57 -16.78
N ASP A 944 -6.32 19.06 -17.96
CA ASP A 944 -6.14 18.25 -19.19
C ASP A 944 -4.96 17.28 -19.07
N TYR A 945 -3.94 17.61 -18.26
CA TYR A 945 -2.81 16.74 -17.96
C TYR A 945 -3.22 15.39 -17.34
N GLU A 946 -4.30 15.36 -16.54
CA GLU A 946 -4.81 14.14 -15.90
C GLU A 946 -5.44 13.21 -16.96
N GLN A 947 -6.23 13.77 -17.89
CA GLN A 947 -6.84 13.02 -18.99
C GLN A 947 -5.80 12.48 -19.99
N GLU A 948 -4.77 13.29 -20.30
CA GLU A 948 -3.63 12.82 -21.10
C GLU A 948 -2.86 11.72 -20.36
N GLY A 949 -2.67 11.86 -19.04
CA GLY A 949 -2.06 10.89 -18.12
C GLY A 949 -2.71 9.50 -18.16
N GLU A 950 -4.02 9.44 -18.05
CA GLU A 950 -4.80 8.20 -18.04
C GLU A 950 -4.80 7.48 -19.41
N SER A 951 -4.70 8.24 -20.50
CA SER A 951 -4.67 7.71 -21.87
C SER A 951 -3.27 7.34 -22.38
N ARG A 952 -2.18 7.78 -21.72
CA ARG A 952 -0.78 7.53 -22.15
C ARG A 952 -0.45 6.07 -22.45
N PRO A 953 -0.85 5.07 -21.63
CA PRO A 953 -0.46 3.70 -21.88
C PRO A 953 -0.98 3.17 -23.21
N GLN A 954 -2.18 3.61 -23.63
CA GLN A 954 -2.81 3.22 -24.89
C GLN A 954 -2.18 3.97 -26.07
N ILE A 955 -2.03 5.30 -25.94
CA ILE A 955 -1.42 6.15 -26.98
C ILE A 955 0.02 5.70 -27.27
N TRP A 956 0.79 5.33 -26.24
CA TRP A 956 2.15 4.81 -26.40
C TRP A 956 2.15 3.46 -27.14
N CYS A 957 1.19 2.57 -26.90
CA CYS A 957 1.07 1.31 -27.65
C CYS A 957 0.83 1.57 -29.15
N ASP A 958 -0.20 2.36 -29.46
CA ASP A 958 -0.65 2.54 -30.84
C ASP A 958 0.39 3.29 -31.69
N PHE A 959 1.04 4.30 -31.11
CA PHE A 959 2.06 5.08 -31.81
C PHE A 959 3.32 4.26 -32.09
N THR A 960 3.78 3.49 -31.11
CA THR A 960 5.04 2.75 -31.26
C THR A 960 4.93 1.68 -32.36
N ASP A 961 3.76 1.06 -32.57
CA ASP A 961 3.58 0.05 -33.62
C ASP A 961 3.61 0.66 -35.02
N ALA A 962 2.90 1.77 -35.22
CA ALA A 962 2.96 2.53 -36.47
C ALA A 962 4.37 3.07 -36.76
N HIS A 963 5.05 3.59 -35.72
CA HIS A 963 6.42 4.06 -35.82
C HIS A 963 7.38 2.92 -36.22
N LEU A 964 7.27 1.76 -35.57
CA LEU A 964 8.10 0.60 -35.88
C LEU A 964 7.97 0.18 -37.34
N GLN A 965 6.75 0.12 -37.87
CA GLN A 965 6.53 -0.19 -39.29
C GLN A 965 7.18 0.84 -40.21
N LYS A 966 7.03 2.14 -39.91
CA LYS A 966 7.63 3.23 -40.69
C LYS A 966 9.16 3.18 -40.63
N THR A 967 9.74 2.87 -39.48
CA THR A 967 11.20 2.74 -39.30
C THR A 967 11.73 1.54 -40.07
N LYS A 968 11.07 0.38 -40.01
CA LYS A 968 11.43 -0.80 -40.82
C LYS A 968 11.39 -0.49 -42.31
N GLU A 969 10.35 0.19 -42.77
CA GLU A 969 10.20 0.53 -44.18
C GLU A 969 11.29 1.52 -44.64
N ARG A 970 11.62 2.51 -43.80
CA ARG A 970 12.73 3.43 -44.06
C ARG A 970 14.07 2.67 -44.15
N ILE A 971 14.37 1.84 -43.17
CA ILE A 971 15.63 1.06 -43.15
C ILE A 971 15.68 0.12 -44.35
N ARG A 972 14.56 -0.53 -44.70
CA ARG A 972 14.45 -1.38 -45.89
C ARG A 972 14.79 -0.58 -47.16
N LYS A 973 14.20 0.61 -47.34
CA LYS A 973 14.50 1.48 -48.49
C LYS A 973 15.94 1.95 -48.52
N GLU A 974 16.50 2.33 -47.36
CA GLU A 974 17.91 2.71 -47.25
C GLU A 974 18.82 1.52 -47.63
N LEU A 975 18.54 0.31 -47.13
CA LEU A 975 19.28 -0.91 -47.48
C LEU A 975 19.11 -1.30 -48.96
N GLU A 976 17.90 -1.19 -49.52
CA GLU A 976 17.61 -1.45 -50.94
C GLU A 976 18.34 -0.45 -51.83
N SER A 977 18.45 0.82 -51.42
CA SER A 977 19.22 1.84 -52.16
C SER A 977 20.74 1.64 -52.11
N LEU A 978 21.22 0.82 -51.18
CA LEU A 978 22.63 0.45 -51.01
C LEU A 978 22.97 -0.89 -51.69
N LEU A 979 21.98 -1.61 -52.22
CA LEU A 979 22.18 -2.79 -53.05
C LEU A 979 22.31 -2.34 -54.53
N PRO A 980 23.37 -2.77 -55.25
CA PRO A 980 23.61 -2.37 -56.64
C PRO A 980 22.57 -2.90 -57.63
#